data_AF-A0A7V1PRL9-F1
#
_entry.id   AF-A0A7V1PRL9-F1
#
_cell.length_a   1.000
_cell.length_b   1.000
_cell.length_c   1.000
_cell.angle_alpha   90.00
_cell.angle_beta   90.00
_cell.angle_gamma   90.00
#
_symmetry.space_group_name_H-M   'P 1'
#
loop_
_entity.id
_entity.type
_entity.pdbx_description
1 polymer ?
#
loop_
_entity_poly.entity_id
_entity_poly.type
_entity_poly.pdbx_seq_one_letter_code
_entity_poly.pdbx_strand_id
1 'polypeptide(L)'
;MNKYKPTIIIFLFSFITIVYEITISRIFSYILTYHFVFIIIAFSILGHAAGQLYYSKLVSKKKFSPAKYYILLLTSFPLTIALIFLLPKFEMLGTGSTGLLFYIILAGSTFFLIGAICADYYQLNAKQSAILYAADLFGASIGAIASMYMLNNINLAELLTVILLVISICSFIAFKKYDTFNLSHKIVTILFFFLSVTLIIINLDFEPSIAKSADKDLLRIKNIPGVKYQTIKSRWNSFGKTELIKFTYPDSSSSTSMFIDGAAGTKVVKLDELVKDSVKLKHTIMNSGMYFPFHFLEKNEKDSALIIGPGGGYDIAIAYLGRTKFIEAVEVNPTFVKFMKEYNPSTFVNKKNVKVIVREGRNFVKSAKNKYDLIFLTIAITKGVRTTDFINLTENYLFTVEALQDYLNALTEEGRIVLTLHNNEEVYRVISNYLELLKRDGKNEKEAFNNLYVIDKEMNPVLVIKKEPFAKRDIYKRHILSHQFNFDKGISFFPYIKQIKIDKKLSEGVELKWEMFDKILYDVAQGKLTFNQLTQKTSINFNPVTDQSPFFFNYELGIPKNLNILIIAGALLIFWVIFKFKKGWQTNVIDGNIPIVLFNKIAVITFLLGLAYMLIQSYLFQSLNLYLNNPLMSFSLLLFAFLLGNGIGSFLSNYIKENRIRVIIPVICLLLIILFIEVFFLIPNISGNNFELFVLVLVPALFIGIPFPILLLELAEYDNLNAISILLGISGIAGFLGAVITLVIATIIGYTIIFYLSVIIYLGIIFLLFFFNRMNDNKDVNVNLLN
;
A
#
# COMPACT_ATOMS: atom_id res chain seq x y z
N MET A 1 3.22 -42.50 -4.64
CA MET A 1 3.43 -41.25 -5.43
C MET A 1 2.15 -40.59 -5.96
N ASN A 2 0.98 -41.25 -6.08
CA ASN A 2 -0.25 -40.59 -6.59
C ASN A 2 -0.96 -39.62 -5.61
N LYS A 3 -0.73 -39.75 -4.29
CA LYS A 3 -1.40 -38.94 -3.24
C LYS A 3 -0.92 -37.49 -3.15
N TYR A 4 0.32 -37.19 -3.57
CA TYR A 4 0.96 -35.87 -3.37
C TYR A 4 0.79 -34.90 -4.56
N LYS A 5 0.31 -35.37 -5.72
CA LYS A 5 0.18 -34.54 -6.94
C LYS A 5 -0.78 -33.34 -6.77
N PRO A 6 -1.96 -33.47 -6.12
CA PRO A 6 -2.87 -32.34 -5.90
C PRO A 6 -2.23 -31.23 -5.06
N THR A 7 -1.51 -31.61 -4.00
CA THR A 7 -0.80 -30.70 -3.10
C THR A 7 0.25 -29.88 -3.83
N ILE A 8 1.04 -30.50 -4.71
CA ILE A 8 2.06 -29.81 -5.52
C ILE A 8 1.42 -28.80 -6.47
N ILE A 9 0.31 -29.17 -7.13
CA ILE A 9 -0.38 -28.29 -8.07
C ILE A 9 -0.97 -27.07 -7.35
N ILE A 10 -1.65 -27.28 -6.23
CA ILE A 10 -2.20 -26.18 -5.42
C ILE A 10 -1.08 -25.27 -4.92
N PHE A 11 0.01 -25.84 -4.39
CA PHE A 11 1.18 -25.07 -3.95
C PHE A 11 1.74 -24.19 -5.09
N LEU A 12 1.97 -24.76 -6.27
CA LEU A 12 2.52 -24.04 -7.41
C LEU A 12 1.56 -22.97 -7.95
N PHE A 13 0.26 -23.26 -7.99
CA PHE A 13 -0.74 -22.26 -8.40
C PHE A 13 -0.83 -21.10 -7.42
N SER A 14 -0.79 -21.38 -6.13
CA SER A 14 -0.82 -20.33 -5.12
C SER A 14 0.45 -19.48 -5.13
N PHE A 15 1.61 -20.13 -5.30
CA PHE A 15 2.89 -19.46 -5.52
C PHE A 15 2.82 -18.47 -6.69
N ILE A 16 2.37 -18.91 -7.87
CA ILE A 16 2.28 -17.99 -9.01
C ILE A 16 1.16 -16.98 -8.90
N THR A 17 0.11 -17.26 -8.13
CA THR A 17 -1.00 -16.31 -7.92
C THR A 17 -0.48 -15.07 -7.20
N ILE A 18 0.29 -15.25 -6.11
CA ILE A 18 0.90 -14.13 -5.39
C ILE A 18 2.00 -13.45 -6.23
N VAL A 19 2.85 -14.23 -6.92
CA VAL A 19 3.86 -13.64 -7.81
C VAL A 19 3.19 -12.81 -8.91
N TYR A 20 2.10 -13.30 -9.49
CA TYR A 20 1.33 -12.59 -10.51
C TYR A 20 0.66 -11.33 -9.95
N GLU A 21 0.02 -11.40 -8.77
CA GLU A 21 -0.59 -10.25 -8.10
C GLU A 21 0.41 -9.12 -7.85
N ILE A 22 1.58 -9.45 -7.29
CA ILE A 22 2.62 -8.47 -7.03
C ILE A 22 3.18 -7.92 -8.35
N THR A 23 3.43 -8.78 -9.34
CA THR A 23 3.96 -8.36 -10.65
C THR A 23 2.99 -7.43 -11.37
N ILE A 24 1.70 -7.80 -11.45
CA ILE A 24 0.70 -6.99 -12.16
C ILE A 24 0.45 -5.66 -11.44
N SER A 25 0.54 -5.63 -10.10
CA SER A 25 0.48 -4.38 -9.34
C SER A 25 1.61 -3.42 -9.73
N ARG A 26 2.84 -3.93 -9.93
CA ARG A 26 3.98 -3.12 -10.38
C ARG A 26 3.84 -2.67 -11.83
N ILE A 27 3.33 -3.55 -12.69
CA ILE A 27 3.01 -3.22 -14.08
C ILE A 27 2.00 -2.07 -14.13
N PHE A 28 0.92 -2.16 -13.36
CA PHE A 28 -0.11 -1.12 -13.33
C PHE A 28 0.40 0.18 -12.71
N SER A 29 1.23 0.12 -11.65
CA SER A 29 1.92 1.30 -11.10
C SER A 29 2.71 2.08 -12.16
N TYR A 30 3.38 1.34 -13.06
CA TYR A 30 4.19 1.92 -14.13
C TYR A 30 3.35 2.40 -15.32
N ILE A 31 2.49 1.53 -15.86
CA ILE A 31 1.71 1.78 -17.08
C ILE A 31 0.64 2.84 -16.82
N LEU A 32 -0.06 2.70 -15.69
CA LEU A 32 -1.16 3.56 -15.29
C LEU A 32 -0.66 4.56 -14.25
N THR A 33 -1.56 5.39 -13.77
CA THR A 33 -1.39 6.17 -12.55
C THR A 33 -1.62 5.25 -11.33
N TYR A 34 -0.80 5.40 -10.28
CA TYR A 34 -0.55 4.42 -9.19
C TYR A 34 -1.80 3.91 -8.44
N HIS A 35 -2.92 4.60 -8.58
CA HIS A 35 -4.14 4.41 -7.80
C HIS A 35 -4.90 3.09 -8.06
N PHE A 36 -4.47 2.26 -9.01
CA PHE A 36 -5.10 0.95 -9.29
C PHE A 36 -4.49 -0.23 -8.54
N VAL A 37 -3.39 -0.03 -7.82
CA VAL A 37 -2.70 -1.10 -7.09
C VAL A 37 -3.58 -1.71 -5.98
N PHE A 38 -4.30 -0.90 -5.22
CA PHE A 38 -5.20 -1.42 -4.17
C PHE A 38 -6.42 -2.13 -4.76
N ILE A 39 -6.91 -1.62 -5.90
CA ILE A 39 -8.04 -2.20 -6.62
C ILE A 39 -7.67 -3.58 -7.16
N ILE A 40 -6.47 -3.77 -7.72
CA ILE A 40 -6.09 -5.07 -8.27
C ILE A 40 -5.96 -6.16 -7.20
N ILE A 41 -5.51 -5.82 -5.99
CA ILE A 41 -5.46 -6.77 -4.85
C ILE A 41 -6.89 -7.19 -4.46
N ALA A 42 -7.82 -6.25 -4.34
CA ALA A 42 -9.20 -6.58 -4.02
C ALA A 42 -9.83 -7.46 -5.13
N PHE A 43 -9.63 -7.07 -6.40
CA PHE A 43 -10.18 -7.82 -7.53
C PHE A 43 -9.45 -9.14 -7.83
N SER A 44 -8.21 -9.36 -7.37
CA SER A 44 -7.54 -10.67 -7.48
C SER A 44 -8.26 -11.71 -6.64
N ILE A 45 -8.58 -11.36 -5.38
CA ILE A 45 -9.33 -12.20 -4.45
C ILE A 45 -10.73 -12.47 -5.00
N LEU A 46 -11.42 -11.43 -5.48
CA LEU A 46 -12.75 -11.57 -6.08
C LEU A 46 -12.73 -12.41 -7.36
N GLY A 47 -11.72 -12.26 -8.21
CA GLY A 47 -11.54 -13.06 -9.41
C GLY A 47 -11.38 -14.55 -9.08
N HIS A 48 -10.54 -14.87 -8.09
CA HIS A 48 -10.35 -16.23 -7.60
C HIS A 48 -11.66 -16.82 -7.03
N ALA A 49 -12.38 -16.06 -6.21
CA ALA A 49 -13.68 -16.44 -5.66
C ALA A 49 -14.75 -16.69 -6.75
N ALA A 50 -14.79 -15.81 -7.75
CA ALA A 50 -15.69 -15.94 -8.89
C ALA A 50 -15.39 -17.21 -9.70
N GLY A 51 -14.11 -17.57 -9.86
CA GLY A 51 -13.68 -18.83 -10.47
C GLY A 51 -14.20 -20.06 -9.74
N GLN A 52 -14.10 -20.05 -8.41
CA GLN A 52 -14.59 -21.14 -7.54
C GLN A 52 -16.11 -21.30 -7.60
N LEU A 53 -16.87 -20.19 -7.58
CA LEU A 53 -18.32 -20.20 -7.72
C LEU A 53 -18.79 -20.57 -9.14
N TYR A 54 -18.01 -20.24 -10.15
CA TYR A 54 -18.28 -20.65 -11.52
C TYR A 54 -18.05 -22.16 -11.71
N TYR A 55 -16.96 -22.69 -11.15
CA TYR A 55 -16.71 -24.13 -11.09
C TYR A 55 -17.88 -24.87 -10.45
N SER A 56 -18.36 -24.39 -9.29
CA SER A 56 -19.43 -25.02 -8.52
C SER A 56 -20.74 -25.18 -9.32
N LYS A 57 -21.00 -24.27 -10.26
CA LYS A 57 -22.15 -24.31 -11.18
C LYS A 57 -21.95 -25.28 -12.35
N LEU A 58 -20.72 -25.50 -12.79
CA LEU A 58 -20.42 -26.39 -13.91
C LEU A 58 -20.29 -27.85 -13.48
N VAL A 59 -19.64 -28.11 -12.34
CA VAL A 59 -19.48 -29.45 -11.79
C VAL A 59 -20.83 -30.04 -11.41
N SER A 60 -21.75 -29.21 -10.89
CA SER A 60 -23.11 -29.61 -10.55
C SER A 60 -23.95 -30.03 -11.78
N LYS A 61 -23.53 -29.63 -12.97
CA LYS A 61 -24.09 -30.03 -14.27
C LYS A 61 -23.25 -31.10 -15.00
N LYS A 62 -22.17 -31.60 -14.37
CA LYS A 62 -21.18 -32.52 -14.97
C LYS A 62 -20.56 -31.97 -16.28
N LYS A 63 -20.40 -30.65 -16.39
CA LYS A 63 -19.89 -29.96 -17.60
C LYS A 63 -18.46 -29.42 -17.46
N PHE A 64 -17.80 -29.64 -16.33
CA PHE A 64 -16.44 -29.17 -16.12
C PHE A 64 -15.43 -30.18 -16.70
N SER A 65 -14.47 -29.68 -17.49
CA SER A 65 -13.34 -30.46 -18.00
C SER A 65 -12.05 -29.76 -17.62
N PRO A 66 -11.26 -30.28 -16.68
CA PRO A 66 -10.01 -29.65 -16.23
C PRO A 66 -9.07 -29.34 -17.40
N ALA A 67 -9.00 -30.25 -18.38
CA ALA A 67 -8.14 -30.09 -19.55
C ALA A 67 -8.43 -28.81 -20.34
N LYS A 68 -9.71 -28.47 -20.53
CA LYS A 68 -10.11 -27.24 -21.22
C LYS A 68 -9.63 -25.99 -20.50
N TYR A 69 -9.69 -25.97 -19.16
CA TYR A 69 -9.31 -24.79 -18.37
C TYR A 69 -7.80 -24.60 -18.28
N TYR A 70 -7.01 -25.67 -18.24
CA TYR A 70 -5.55 -25.57 -18.35
C TYR A 70 -5.12 -24.97 -19.71
N ILE A 71 -5.71 -25.42 -20.81
CA ILE A 71 -5.41 -24.87 -22.14
C ILE A 71 -5.89 -23.43 -22.27
N LEU A 72 -7.07 -23.12 -21.72
CA LEU A 72 -7.56 -21.75 -21.68
C LEU A 72 -6.60 -20.85 -20.90
N LEU A 73 -6.09 -21.30 -19.75
CA LEU A 73 -5.12 -20.55 -18.96
C LEU A 73 -3.79 -20.36 -19.71
N LEU A 74 -3.24 -21.42 -20.32
CA LEU A 74 -1.99 -21.37 -21.09
C LEU A 74 -2.07 -20.40 -22.29
N THR A 75 -3.20 -20.36 -22.97
CA THR A 75 -3.39 -19.51 -24.16
C THR A 75 -3.82 -18.08 -23.80
N SER A 76 -4.70 -17.91 -22.81
CA SER A 76 -5.21 -16.59 -22.41
C SER A 76 -4.21 -15.78 -21.58
N PHE A 77 -3.33 -16.41 -20.80
CA PHE A 77 -2.34 -15.69 -19.99
C PHE A 77 -1.41 -14.79 -20.84
N PRO A 78 -0.65 -15.31 -21.83
CA PRO A 78 0.20 -14.44 -22.66
C PRO A 78 -0.62 -13.45 -23.49
N LEU A 79 -1.82 -13.84 -23.94
CA LEU A 79 -2.72 -12.95 -24.70
C LEU A 79 -3.17 -11.75 -23.85
N THR A 80 -3.63 -11.98 -22.62
CA THR A 80 -4.11 -10.93 -21.73
C THR A 80 -2.98 -10.00 -21.29
N ILE A 81 -1.78 -10.54 -21.04
CA ILE A 81 -0.55 -9.75 -20.82
C ILE A 81 -0.24 -8.86 -22.04
N ALA A 82 -0.26 -9.42 -23.24
CA ALA A 82 -0.02 -8.64 -24.45
C ALA A 82 -1.04 -7.51 -24.64
N LEU A 83 -2.33 -7.80 -24.39
CA LEU A 83 -3.39 -6.79 -24.43
C LEU A 83 -3.18 -5.69 -23.38
N ILE A 84 -2.80 -6.04 -22.16
CA ILE A 84 -2.48 -5.08 -21.09
C ILE A 84 -1.38 -4.11 -21.51
N PHE A 85 -0.34 -4.59 -22.19
CA PHE A 85 0.74 -3.75 -22.71
C PHE A 85 0.35 -2.93 -23.94
N LEU A 86 -0.66 -3.35 -24.70
CA LEU A 86 -1.15 -2.63 -25.89
C LEU A 86 -2.20 -1.57 -25.55
N LEU A 87 -3.02 -1.77 -24.52
CA LEU A 87 -4.09 -0.85 -24.10
C LEU A 87 -3.65 0.63 -23.98
N PRO A 88 -2.48 0.98 -23.43
CA PRO A 88 -2.02 2.37 -23.29
C PRO A 88 -1.90 3.12 -24.62
N LYS A 89 -1.77 2.40 -25.75
CA LYS A 89 -1.67 2.99 -27.09
C LYS A 89 -3.02 3.54 -27.58
N PHE A 90 -4.13 3.13 -26.97
CA PHE A 90 -5.48 3.55 -27.35
C PHE A 90 -6.01 4.59 -26.35
N GLU A 91 -6.03 5.88 -26.71
CA GLU A 91 -6.30 6.98 -25.76
C GLU A 91 -7.62 6.82 -24.96
N MET A 92 -8.71 6.37 -25.61
CA MET A 92 -10.01 6.17 -24.94
C MET A 92 -10.06 4.96 -23.98
N LEU A 93 -9.19 3.95 -24.18
CA LEU A 93 -9.19 2.69 -23.41
C LEU A 93 -8.00 2.58 -22.44
N GLY A 94 -6.94 3.35 -22.67
CA GLY A 94 -5.72 3.36 -21.88
C GLY A 94 -5.71 4.35 -20.72
N THR A 95 -6.74 5.22 -20.59
CA THR A 95 -6.85 6.24 -19.55
C THR A 95 -8.27 6.30 -18.96
N GLY A 96 -8.39 6.75 -17.70
CA GLY A 96 -9.69 6.94 -17.02
C GLY A 96 -10.32 5.68 -16.40
N SER A 97 -11.51 5.87 -15.83
CA SER A 97 -12.27 4.83 -15.09
C SER A 97 -12.80 3.70 -15.97
N THR A 98 -13.08 3.97 -17.26
CA THR A 98 -13.47 2.96 -18.25
C THR A 98 -12.30 2.04 -18.60
N GLY A 99 -11.11 2.61 -18.83
CA GLY A 99 -9.88 1.86 -19.07
C GLY A 99 -9.54 0.90 -17.92
N LEU A 100 -9.71 1.36 -16.68
CA LEU A 100 -9.51 0.54 -15.49
C LEU A 100 -10.31 -0.78 -15.52
N LEU A 101 -11.58 -0.75 -15.95
CA LEU A 101 -12.40 -1.96 -16.02
C LEU A 101 -11.77 -3.00 -16.96
N PHE A 102 -11.19 -2.58 -18.09
CA PHE A 102 -10.49 -3.50 -18.99
C PHE A 102 -9.25 -4.09 -18.34
N TYR A 103 -8.45 -3.30 -17.63
CA TYR A 103 -7.29 -3.81 -16.89
C TYR A 103 -7.70 -4.83 -15.81
N ILE A 104 -8.76 -4.54 -15.05
CA ILE A 104 -9.31 -5.46 -14.04
C ILE A 104 -9.79 -6.75 -14.68
N ILE A 105 -10.52 -6.68 -15.79
CA ILE A 105 -11.06 -7.88 -16.48
C ILE A 105 -9.92 -8.72 -17.06
N LEU A 106 -8.97 -8.09 -17.74
CA LEU A 106 -7.84 -8.80 -18.36
C LEU A 106 -6.97 -9.48 -17.31
N ALA A 107 -6.57 -8.76 -16.25
CA ALA A 107 -5.79 -9.36 -15.17
C ALA A 107 -6.60 -10.37 -14.34
N GLY A 108 -7.87 -10.04 -14.07
CA GLY A 108 -8.83 -10.87 -13.35
C GLY A 108 -9.08 -12.23 -13.99
N SER A 109 -8.95 -12.33 -15.32
CA SER A 109 -9.15 -13.59 -16.05
C SER A 109 -8.19 -14.70 -15.61
N THR A 110 -6.93 -14.37 -15.33
CA THR A 110 -5.93 -15.33 -14.82
C THR A 110 -6.33 -15.83 -13.44
N PHE A 111 -6.69 -14.92 -12.52
CA PHE A 111 -7.15 -15.28 -11.17
C PHE A 111 -8.41 -16.14 -11.20
N PHE A 112 -9.36 -15.81 -12.08
CA PHE A 112 -10.58 -16.58 -12.29
C PHE A 112 -10.32 -18.01 -12.76
N LEU A 113 -9.44 -18.19 -13.74
CA LEU A 113 -9.10 -19.51 -14.27
C LEU A 113 -8.35 -20.36 -13.25
N ILE A 114 -7.38 -19.77 -12.52
CA ILE A 114 -6.68 -20.45 -11.44
C ILE A 114 -7.67 -20.85 -10.33
N GLY A 115 -8.57 -19.95 -9.94
CA GLY A 115 -9.61 -20.22 -8.95
C GLY A 115 -10.54 -21.38 -9.34
N ALA A 116 -10.96 -21.44 -10.61
CA ALA A 116 -11.77 -22.54 -11.12
C ALA A 116 -11.02 -23.89 -11.15
N ILE A 117 -9.72 -23.89 -11.51
CA ILE A 117 -8.90 -25.10 -11.50
C ILE A 117 -8.65 -25.57 -10.07
N CYS A 118 -8.29 -24.67 -9.15
CA CYS A 118 -8.05 -25.01 -7.75
C CYS A 118 -9.33 -25.56 -7.10
N ALA A 119 -10.50 -24.98 -7.40
CA ALA A 119 -11.79 -25.48 -6.93
C ALA A 119 -12.03 -26.96 -7.29
N ASP A 120 -11.58 -27.40 -8.47
CA ASP A 120 -11.67 -28.80 -8.88
C ASP A 120 -10.85 -29.72 -7.98
N TYR A 121 -9.61 -29.34 -7.67
CA TYR A 121 -8.77 -30.12 -6.79
C TYR A 121 -9.32 -30.18 -5.36
N TYR A 122 -9.81 -29.06 -4.82
CA TYR A 122 -10.45 -29.06 -3.50
C TYR A 122 -11.71 -29.92 -3.47
N GLN A 123 -12.59 -29.79 -4.48
CA GLN A 123 -13.85 -30.54 -4.53
C GLN A 123 -13.60 -32.05 -4.64
N LEU A 124 -12.69 -32.47 -5.53
CA LEU A 124 -12.37 -33.89 -5.73
C LEU A 124 -11.64 -34.50 -4.52
N ASN A 125 -10.96 -33.69 -3.72
CA ASN A 125 -10.11 -34.15 -2.62
C ASN A 125 -10.57 -33.54 -1.28
N ALA A 126 -11.89 -33.40 -1.11
CA ALA A 126 -12.53 -32.74 0.03
C ALA A 126 -12.03 -33.24 1.39
N LYS A 127 -11.82 -34.55 1.54
CA LYS A 127 -11.30 -35.16 2.79
C LYS A 127 -9.85 -34.79 3.12
N GLN A 128 -9.12 -34.20 2.17
CA GLN A 128 -7.75 -33.69 2.35
C GLN A 128 -7.69 -32.15 2.31
N SER A 129 -8.84 -31.46 2.43
CA SER A 129 -8.93 -30.00 2.29
C SER A 129 -8.00 -29.25 3.23
N ALA A 130 -7.78 -29.74 4.45
CA ALA A 130 -6.82 -29.14 5.39
C ALA A 130 -5.38 -29.15 4.89
N ILE A 131 -4.95 -30.25 4.26
CA ILE A 131 -3.59 -30.37 3.69
C ILE A 131 -3.48 -29.55 2.41
N LEU A 132 -4.54 -29.52 1.58
CA LEU A 132 -4.57 -28.70 0.38
C LEU A 132 -4.51 -27.21 0.71
N TYR A 133 -5.28 -26.76 1.71
CA TYR A 133 -5.28 -25.38 2.17
C TYR A 133 -3.97 -24.99 2.85
N ALA A 134 -3.32 -25.91 3.57
CA ALA A 134 -1.96 -25.69 4.05
C ALA A 134 -0.96 -25.50 2.90
N ALA A 135 -1.04 -26.33 1.86
CA ALA A 135 -0.16 -26.23 0.69
C ALA A 135 -0.42 -24.97 -0.14
N ASP A 136 -1.68 -24.54 -0.25
CA ASP A 136 -2.08 -23.27 -0.83
C ASP A 136 -1.37 -22.11 -0.12
N LEU A 137 -1.54 -22.04 1.20
CA LEU A 137 -0.94 -20.99 2.02
C LEU A 137 0.60 -21.03 2.06
N PHE A 138 1.22 -22.20 2.05
CA PHE A 138 2.67 -22.32 1.93
C PHE A 138 3.18 -21.91 0.54
N GLY A 139 2.42 -22.22 -0.52
CA GLY A 139 2.73 -21.74 -1.87
C GLY A 139 2.68 -20.22 -1.93
N ALA A 140 1.60 -19.63 -1.44
CA ALA A 140 1.41 -18.19 -1.35
C ALA A 140 2.51 -17.50 -0.51
N SER A 141 2.88 -18.07 0.64
CA SER A 141 3.90 -17.49 1.52
C SER A 141 5.27 -17.46 0.84
N ILE A 142 5.68 -18.56 0.19
CA ILE A 142 6.93 -18.60 -0.58
C ILE A 142 6.86 -17.66 -1.78
N GLY A 143 5.70 -17.55 -2.44
CA GLY A 143 5.46 -16.59 -3.52
C GLY A 143 5.66 -15.14 -3.08
N ALA A 144 5.22 -14.77 -1.86
CA ALA A 144 5.36 -13.43 -1.31
C ALA A 144 6.83 -12.98 -1.14
N ILE A 145 7.72 -13.88 -0.71
CA ILE A 145 9.17 -13.60 -0.62
C ILE A 145 9.84 -13.71 -1.97
N ALA A 146 9.54 -14.77 -2.73
CA ALA A 146 10.18 -15.04 -4.01
C ALA A 146 9.92 -13.92 -5.02
N SER A 147 8.70 -13.41 -5.09
CA SER A 147 8.34 -12.27 -5.96
C SER A 147 9.23 -11.04 -5.72
N MET A 148 9.48 -10.68 -4.46
CA MET A 148 10.36 -9.56 -4.12
C MET A 148 11.79 -9.82 -4.56
N TYR A 149 12.31 -11.03 -4.31
CA TYR A 149 13.64 -11.41 -4.76
C TYR A 149 13.75 -11.39 -6.29
N MET A 150 12.77 -11.94 -6.99
CA MET A 150 12.73 -11.99 -8.46
C MET A 150 12.66 -10.58 -9.06
N LEU A 151 11.76 -9.71 -8.57
CA LEU A 151 11.64 -8.32 -9.04
C LEU A 151 12.93 -7.50 -8.90
N ASN A 152 13.80 -7.84 -7.95
CA ASN A 152 15.07 -7.14 -7.74
C ASN A 152 16.23 -7.65 -8.60
N ASN A 153 16.11 -8.86 -9.17
CA ASN A 153 17.21 -9.58 -9.82
C ASN A 153 16.96 -9.93 -11.29
N ILE A 154 15.71 -10.17 -11.69
CA ILE A 154 15.33 -10.49 -13.08
C ILE A 154 14.43 -9.40 -13.66
N ASN A 155 14.35 -9.31 -14.99
CA ASN A 155 13.50 -8.32 -15.63
C ASN A 155 12.02 -8.75 -15.60
N LEU A 156 11.13 -7.81 -15.96
CA LEU A 156 9.68 -8.02 -15.88
C LEU A 156 9.19 -9.10 -16.86
N ALA A 157 9.76 -9.16 -18.07
CA ALA A 157 9.36 -10.12 -19.10
C ALA A 157 9.77 -11.55 -18.71
N GLU A 158 10.97 -11.71 -18.15
CA GLU A 158 11.44 -12.97 -17.57
C GLU A 158 10.50 -13.44 -16.45
N LEU A 159 10.09 -12.54 -15.54
CA LEU A 159 9.19 -12.88 -14.45
C LEU A 159 7.81 -13.38 -14.93
N LEU A 160 7.22 -12.71 -15.93
CA LEU A 160 5.97 -13.16 -16.55
C LEU A 160 6.14 -14.51 -17.28
N THR A 161 7.31 -14.75 -17.86
CA THR A 161 7.64 -16.02 -18.51
C THR A 161 7.82 -17.15 -17.49
N VAL A 162 8.38 -16.88 -16.30
CA VAL A 162 8.44 -17.86 -15.21
C VAL A 162 7.04 -18.26 -14.75
N ILE A 163 6.09 -17.33 -14.66
CA ILE A 163 4.68 -17.64 -14.36
C ILE A 163 4.11 -18.61 -15.41
N LEU A 164 4.31 -18.31 -16.71
CA LEU A 164 3.85 -19.17 -17.80
C LEU A 164 4.52 -20.57 -17.78
N LEU A 165 5.80 -20.64 -17.42
CA LEU A 165 6.53 -21.89 -17.25
C LEU A 165 5.90 -22.75 -16.14
N VAL A 166 5.58 -22.16 -14.99
CA VAL A 166 4.96 -22.90 -13.87
C VAL A 166 3.53 -23.34 -14.22
N ILE A 167 2.76 -22.53 -14.94
CA ILE A 167 1.45 -22.94 -15.48
C ILE A 167 1.62 -24.18 -16.39
N SER A 168 2.63 -24.17 -17.26
CA SER A 168 2.94 -25.28 -18.16
C SER A 168 3.33 -26.55 -17.39
N ILE A 169 4.14 -26.42 -16.33
CA ILE A 169 4.50 -27.53 -15.43
C ILE A 169 3.25 -28.10 -14.74
N CYS A 170 2.37 -27.25 -14.22
CA CYS A 170 1.13 -27.69 -13.58
C CYS A 170 0.21 -28.44 -14.56
N SER A 171 0.10 -27.94 -15.80
CA SER A 171 -0.63 -28.61 -16.88
C SER A 171 -0.04 -29.99 -17.18
N PHE A 172 1.30 -30.09 -17.29
CA PHE A 172 1.99 -31.35 -17.54
C PHE A 172 1.77 -32.39 -16.41
N ILE A 173 1.79 -31.96 -15.14
CA ILE A 173 1.51 -32.84 -14.00
C ILE A 173 0.05 -33.33 -14.05
N ALA A 174 -0.89 -32.46 -14.44
CA ALA A 174 -2.32 -32.77 -14.53
C ALA A 174 -2.64 -33.83 -15.60
N PHE A 175 -1.89 -33.87 -16.71
CA PHE A 175 -2.09 -34.84 -17.80
C PHE A 175 -1.99 -36.30 -17.34
N LYS A 176 -1.16 -36.57 -16.33
CA LYS A 176 -0.98 -37.92 -15.79
C LYS A 176 -2.12 -38.35 -14.86
N LYS A 177 -3.09 -37.47 -14.58
CA LYS A 177 -4.18 -37.70 -13.62
C LYS A 177 -5.54 -37.80 -14.31
N TYR A 178 -5.79 -36.98 -15.33
CA TYR A 178 -7.10 -36.92 -15.98
C TYR A 178 -7.06 -37.54 -17.37
N ASP A 179 -7.97 -38.47 -17.64
CA ASP A 179 -8.16 -39.08 -18.97
C ASP A 179 -8.77 -38.10 -19.99
N THR A 180 -9.21 -36.92 -19.54
CA THR A 180 -9.80 -35.88 -20.40
C THR A 180 -8.78 -35.19 -21.32
N PHE A 181 -7.48 -35.39 -21.13
CA PHE A 181 -6.43 -34.76 -21.94
C PHE A 181 -6.15 -35.57 -23.22
N ASN A 182 -6.66 -35.09 -24.36
CA ASN A 182 -6.34 -35.67 -25.66
C ASN A 182 -4.93 -35.25 -26.16
N LEU A 183 -4.51 -35.78 -27.32
CA LEU A 183 -3.19 -35.51 -27.90
C LEU A 183 -2.95 -34.00 -28.16
N SER A 184 -3.96 -33.24 -28.60
CA SER A 184 -3.79 -31.81 -28.88
C SER A 184 -3.50 -31.01 -27.62
N HIS A 185 -4.15 -31.33 -26.48
CA HIS A 185 -3.84 -30.67 -25.22
C HIS A 185 -2.38 -30.91 -24.80
N LYS A 186 -1.90 -32.15 -25.00
CA LYS A 186 -0.51 -32.53 -24.69
C LYS A 186 0.50 -31.74 -25.52
N ILE A 187 0.26 -31.65 -26.83
CA ILE A 187 1.10 -30.87 -27.75
C ILE A 187 1.14 -29.40 -27.32
N VAL A 188 -0.01 -28.79 -27.02
CA VAL A 188 -0.08 -27.37 -26.63
C VAL A 188 0.73 -27.11 -25.35
N THR A 189 0.63 -27.95 -24.32
CA THR A 189 1.42 -27.75 -23.09
C THR A 189 2.91 -27.94 -23.31
N ILE A 190 3.33 -28.92 -24.12
CA ILE A 190 4.74 -29.11 -24.47
C ILE A 190 5.27 -27.88 -25.23
N LEU A 191 4.50 -27.36 -26.18
CA LEU A 191 4.85 -26.17 -26.94
C LEU A 191 5.03 -24.94 -26.05
N PHE A 192 4.10 -24.68 -25.13
CA PHE A 192 4.22 -23.56 -24.18
C PHE A 192 5.36 -23.74 -23.18
N PHE A 193 5.67 -24.97 -22.77
CA PHE A 193 6.84 -25.25 -21.95
C PHE A 193 8.13 -24.86 -22.67
N PHE A 194 8.34 -25.36 -23.90
CA PHE A 194 9.53 -25.03 -24.68
C PHE A 194 9.59 -23.54 -25.03
N LEU A 195 8.46 -22.92 -25.41
CA LEU A 195 8.37 -21.48 -25.63
C LEU A 195 8.84 -20.70 -24.39
N SER A 196 8.38 -21.07 -23.20
CA SER A 196 8.76 -20.39 -21.96
C SER A 196 10.26 -20.53 -21.69
N VAL A 197 10.83 -21.73 -21.87
CA VAL A 197 12.27 -21.98 -21.70
C VAL A 197 13.08 -21.17 -22.71
N THR A 198 12.67 -21.14 -23.98
CA THR A 198 13.34 -20.36 -25.02
C THR A 198 13.31 -18.86 -24.73
N LEU A 199 12.18 -18.31 -24.29
CA LEU A 199 12.05 -16.89 -23.94
C LEU A 199 12.94 -16.50 -22.74
N ILE A 200 13.09 -17.38 -21.74
CA ILE A 200 14.02 -17.17 -20.61
C ILE A 200 15.48 -17.16 -21.10
N ILE A 201 15.87 -18.10 -21.97
CA ILE A 201 17.24 -18.19 -22.48
C ILE A 201 17.60 -16.96 -23.33
N ILE A 202 16.66 -16.47 -24.15
CA ILE A 202 16.89 -15.30 -25.01
C ILE A 202 17.03 -14.01 -24.18
N ASN A 203 16.47 -13.97 -22.97
CA ASN A 203 16.46 -12.79 -22.10
C ASN A 203 15.95 -11.55 -22.85
N LEU A 204 14.71 -11.63 -23.35
CA LEU A 204 14.07 -10.51 -24.03
C LEU A 204 13.88 -9.33 -23.07
N ASP A 205 14.56 -8.22 -23.37
CA ASP A 205 14.28 -6.95 -22.71
C ASP A 205 13.09 -6.28 -23.41
N PHE A 206 12.03 -6.02 -22.65
CA PHE A 206 10.80 -5.39 -23.15
C PHE A 206 10.47 -4.17 -22.30
N GLU A 207 10.38 -3.00 -22.96
CA GLU A 207 9.90 -1.78 -22.33
C GLU A 207 8.41 -1.56 -22.64
N PRO A 208 7.51 -1.66 -21.63
CA PRO A 208 6.10 -1.41 -21.85
C PRO A 208 5.82 0.06 -22.16
N SER A 209 4.85 0.32 -23.04
CA SER A 209 4.36 1.67 -23.29
C SER A 209 3.61 2.21 -22.06
N ILE A 210 3.93 3.44 -21.67
CA ILE A 210 3.29 4.15 -20.55
C ILE A 210 2.02 4.84 -21.09
N ALA A 211 0.92 4.82 -20.34
CA ALA A 211 -0.28 5.56 -20.69
C ALA A 211 0.00 7.07 -20.67
N LYS A 212 -0.53 7.80 -21.65
CA LYS A 212 -0.44 9.27 -21.67
C LYS A 212 -1.24 9.82 -20.48
N SER A 213 -0.54 10.37 -19.50
CA SER A 213 -1.16 11.08 -18.38
C SER A 213 -0.38 12.35 -18.08
N ALA A 214 -1.10 13.42 -17.73
CA ALA A 214 -0.50 14.67 -17.25
C ALA A 214 0.30 14.47 -15.95
N ASP A 215 0.01 13.40 -15.19
CA ASP A 215 0.64 13.09 -13.90
C ASP A 215 2.02 12.43 -14.04
N LYS A 216 2.34 11.91 -15.23
CA LYS A 216 3.65 11.32 -15.54
C LYS A 216 4.60 12.44 -15.95
N ASP A 217 5.27 13.04 -14.96
CA ASP A 217 6.23 14.14 -15.15
C ASP A 217 7.22 13.90 -16.28
N LEU A 218 7.72 12.67 -16.41
CA LEU A 218 8.66 12.32 -17.45
C LEU A 218 8.06 12.51 -18.85
N LEU A 219 6.84 12.00 -19.06
CA LEU A 219 6.15 12.14 -20.34
C LEU A 219 5.83 13.62 -20.62
N ARG A 220 5.42 14.38 -19.60
CA ARG A 220 5.18 15.81 -19.72
C ARG A 220 6.42 16.55 -20.23
N ILE A 221 7.60 16.26 -19.67
CA ILE A 221 8.86 16.89 -20.10
C ILE A 221 9.28 16.40 -21.49
N LYS A 222 9.13 15.10 -21.79
CA LYS A 222 9.45 14.53 -23.12
C LYS A 222 8.61 15.13 -24.25
N ASN A 223 7.39 15.59 -23.94
CA ASN A 223 6.47 16.19 -24.91
C ASN A 223 6.68 17.69 -25.11
N ILE A 224 7.59 18.34 -24.37
CA ILE A 224 7.89 19.77 -24.58
C ILE A 224 8.60 19.95 -25.95
N PRO A 225 8.08 20.81 -26.85
CA PRO A 225 8.69 21.03 -28.16
C PRO A 225 10.18 21.41 -28.06
N GLY A 226 11.02 20.76 -28.85
CA GLY A 226 12.46 21.03 -28.91
C GLY A 226 13.30 20.45 -27.76
N VAL A 227 12.68 19.84 -26.74
CA VAL A 227 13.43 19.14 -25.68
C VAL A 227 13.87 17.76 -26.18
N LYS A 228 15.17 17.51 -26.16
CA LYS A 228 15.75 16.18 -26.41
C LYS A 228 15.99 15.47 -25.08
N TYR A 229 15.90 14.14 -25.08
CA TYR A 229 16.17 13.35 -23.88
C TYR A 229 17.02 12.12 -24.18
N GLN A 230 17.80 11.71 -23.19
CA GLN A 230 18.61 10.50 -23.22
C GLN A 230 18.49 9.78 -21.88
N THR A 231 18.06 8.51 -21.90
CA THR A 231 18.09 7.66 -20.70
C THR A 231 19.54 7.23 -20.46
N ILE A 232 20.12 7.69 -19.34
CA ILE A 232 21.49 7.34 -18.93
C ILE A 232 21.48 5.94 -18.30
N LYS A 233 20.51 5.70 -17.40
CA LYS A 233 20.37 4.44 -16.69
C LYS A 233 18.92 4.18 -16.34
N SER A 234 18.51 2.93 -16.41
CA SER A 234 17.18 2.44 -16.05
C SER A 234 17.34 1.18 -15.22
N ARG A 235 16.49 0.99 -14.20
CA ARG A 235 16.47 -0.23 -13.40
C ARG A 235 15.08 -0.48 -12.82
N TRP A 236 14.60 -1.71 -13.01
CA TRP A 236 13.44 -2.25 -12.31
C TRP A 236 13.85 -2.84 -10.96
N ASN A 237 12.99 -2.66 -9.96
CA ASN A 237 13.06 -3.34 -8.68
C ASN A 237 11.66 -3.37 -8.04
N SER A 238 11.58 -3.90 -6.82
CA SER A 238 10.35 -3.93 -6.00
C SER A 238 9.73 -2.54 -5.71
N PHE A 239 10.51 -1.44 -5.72
CA PHE A 239 9.99 -0.08 -5.57
C PHE A 239 9.31 0.44 -6.84
N GLY A 240 9.82 0.07 -8.01
CA GLY A 240 9.34 0.53 -9.31
C GLY A 240 10.49 0.66 -10.32
N LYS A 241 10.20 1.25 -11.49
CA LYS A 241 11.21 1.57 -12.50
C LYS A 241 11.86 2.90 -12.16
N THR A 242 13.14 2.87 -11.76
CA THR A 242 13.92 4.09 -11.56
C THR A 242 14.69 4.44 -12.84
N GLU A 243 14.51 5.66 -13.33
CA GLU A 243 15.15 6.13 -14.56
C GLU A 243 15.93 7.41 -14.32
N LEU A 244 17.20 7.42 -14.71
CA LEU A 244 18.08 8.58 -14.74
C LEU A 244 18.14 9.11 -16.16
N ILE A 245 17.67 10.34 -16.35
CA ILE A 245 17.44 10.91 -17.68
C ILE A 245 18.14 12.27 -17.78
N LYS A 246 18.86 12.46 -18.88
CA LYS A 246 19.40 13.76 -19.28
C LYS A 246 18.45 14.42 -20.27
N PHE A 247 18.03 15.63 -19.96
CA PHE A 247 17.29 16.50 -20.87
C PHE A 247 18.23 17.55 -21.44
N THR A 248 18.07 17.86 -22.72
CA THR A 248 18.74 18.95 -23.42
C THR A 248 17.68 19.87 -23.99
N TYR A 249 17.74 21.15 -23.64
CA TYR A 249 16.75 22.16 -24.01
C TYR A 249 17.18 22.93 -25.26
N PRO A 250 16.27 23.68 -25.92
CA PRO A 250 16.57 24.44 -27.13
C PRO A 250 17.71 25.46 -26.99
N ASP A 251 17.93 25.98 -25.78
CA ASP A 251 19.02 26.90 -25.44
C ASP A 251 20.38 26.19 -25.24
N SER A 252 20.48 24.91 -25.61
CA SER A 252 21.65 24.04 -25.38
C SER A 252 21.98 23.76 -23.90
N SER A 253 21.17 24.25 -22.95
CA SER A 253 21.32 23.87 -21.56
C SER A 253 20.91 22.41 -21.37
N SER A 254 21.47 21.75 -20.36
CA SER A 254 21.09 20.39 -20.01
C SER A 254 20.81 20.24 -18.52
N SER A 255 19.87 19.36 -18.21
CA SER A 255 19.55 18.96 -16.84
C SER A 255 19.56 17.43 -16.75
N THR A 256 19.91 16.91 -15.59
CA THR A 256 19.76 15.49 -15.28
C THR A 256 18.74 15.35 -14.18
N SER A 257 17.80 14.42 -14.32
CA SER A 257 16.77 14.15 -13.31
C SER A 257 16.56 12.64 -13.14
N MET A 258 16.16 12.23 -11.94
CA MET A 258 15.69 10.89 -11.66
C MET A 258 14.17 10.86 -11.59
N PHE A 259 13.58 9.77 -12.04
CA PHE A 259 12.15 9.49 -11.96
C PHE A 259 11.94 8.09 -11.39
N ILE A 260 10.80 7.87 -10.73
CA ILE A 260 10.28 6.55 -10.39
C ILE A 260 8.93 6.38 -11.06
N ASP A 261 8.76 5.29 -11.81
CA ASP A 261 7.56 4.99 -12.59
C ASP A 261 7.11 6.13 -13.53
N GLY A 262 8.07 6.86 -14.09
CA GLY A 262 7.82 8.03 -14.95
C GLY A 262 7.24 9.25 -14.23
N ALA A 263 7.15 9.21 -12.90
CA ALA A 263 6.70 10.29 -12.03
C ALA A 263 7.81 10.69 -11.03
N ALA A 264 7.51 11.68 -10.19
CA ALA A 264 8.35 12.09 -9.05
C ALA A 264 9.74 12.57 -9.48
N GLY A 265 9.77 13.43 -10.50
CA GLY A 265 11.02 13.96 -11.00
C GLY A 265 11.80 14.71 -9.94
N THR A 266 13.01 14.25 -9.62
CA THR A 266 13.97 14.98 -8.79
C THR A 266 15.20 15.36 -9.61
N LYS A 267 15.56 16.64 -9.59
CA LYS A 267 16.72 17.15 -10.33
C LYS A 267 18.01 16.71 -9.64
N VAL A 268 18.95 16.19 -10.42
CA VAL A 268 20.29 15.86 -9.94
C VAL A 268 21.10 17.15 -9.79
N VAL A 269 21.55 17.42 -8.57
CA VAL A 269 22.35 18.60 -8.23
C VAL A 269 23.77 18.18 -7.92
N LYS A 270 24.69 18.51 -8.81
CA LYS A 270 26.12 18.28 -8.61
C LYS A 270 26.75 19.47 -7.94
N LEU A 271 27.20 19.28 -6.70
CA LEU A 271 27.70 20.35 -5.86
C LEU A 271 28.95 21.01 -6.45
N ASP A 272 29.86 20.23 -7.03
CA ASP A 272 31.10 20.77 -7.63
C ASP A 272 30.84 21.59 -8.91
N GLU A 273 29.77 21.30 -9.65
CA GLU A 273 29.34 22.12 -10.79
C GLU A 273 28.62 23.39 -10.32
N LEU A 274 27.76 23.27 -9.29
CA LEU A 274 27.01 24.39 -8.73
C LEU A 274 27.94 25.45 -8.14
N VAL A 275 28.99 25.04 -7.42
CA VAL A 275 29.93 25.98 -6.77
C VAL A 275 30.80 26.72 -7.78
N LYS A 276 31.01 26.17 -8.99
CA LYS A 276 31.77 26.83 -10.06
C LYS A 276 30.99 27.93 -10.78
N ASP A 277 29.66 27.85 -10.77
CA ASP A 277 28.77 28.82 -11.41
C ASP A 277 28.21 29.77 -10.34
N SER A 278 28.90 30.89 -10.12
CA SER A 278 28.55 31.86 -9.07
C SER A 278 27.16 32.46 -9.24
N VAL A 279 26.69 32.64 -10.49
CA VAL A 279 25.35 33.16 -10.80
C VAL A 279 24.30 32.14 -10.42
N LYS A 280 24.46 30.89 -10.88
CA LYS A 280 23.52 29.79 -10.57
C LYS A 280 23.53 29.44 -9.09
N LEU A 281 24.69 29.49 -8.43
CA LEU A 281 24.81 29.32 -6.99
C LEU A 281 24.01 30.39 -6.24
N LYS A 282 24.25 31.67 -6.54
CA LYS A 282 23.54 32.78 -5.91
C LYS A 282 22.03 32.68 -6.18
N HIS A 283 21.64 32.40 -7.41
CA HIS A 283 20.24 32.19 -7.78
C HIS A 283 19.61 31.03 -7.01
N THR A 284 20.31 29.90 -6.87
CA THR A 284 19.83 28.72 -6.13
C THR A 284 19.62 29.05 -4.66
N ILE A 285 20.58 29.72 -4.02
CA ILE A 285 20.51 30.12 -2.62
C ILE A 285 19.37 31.12 -2.38
N MET A 286 19.32 32.20 -3.18
CA MET A 286 18.35 33.29 -2.97
C MET A 286 16.90 32.88 -3.25
N ASN A 287 16.67 31.91 -4.13
CA ASN A 287 15.32 31.44 -4.46
C ASN A 287 14.93 30.14 -3.75
N SER A 288 15.79 29.61 -2.88
CA SER A 288 15.48 28.42 -2.08
C SER A 288 14.85 28.82 -0.75
N GLY A 289 13.54 28.58 -0.58
CA GLY A 289 12.89 28.75 0.72
C GLY A 289 13.55 27.88 1.80
N MET A 290 14.04 26.70 1.43
CA MET A 290 14.77 25.79 2.31
C MET A 290 16.10 26.37 2.82
N TYR A 291 16.75 27.26 2.04
CA TYR A 291 17.96 27.95 2.49
C TYR A 291 17.65 29.10 3.46
N PHE A 292 16.43 29.65 3.43
CA PHE A 292 16.07 30.84 4.19
C PHE A 292 16.44 30.81 5.69
N PRO A 293 16.24 29.70 6.43
CA PRO A 293 16.65 29.62 7.83
C PRO A 293 18.14 29.93 8.05
N PHE A 294 19.03 29.50 7.14
CA PHE A 294 20.49 29.62 7.26
C PHE A 294 21.00 31.06 7.32
N HIS A 295 20.24 32.04 6.84
CA HIS A 295 20.59 33.47 6.99
C HIS A 295 20.65 33.93 8.44
N PHE A 296 20.08 33.15 9.36
CA PHE A 296 19.89 33.51 10.75
C PHE A 296 20.47 32.48 11.73
N LEU A 297 20.96 31.34 11.23
CA LEU A 297 21.53 30.28 12.08
C LEU A 297 22.95 30.62 12.51
N GLU A 298 23.16 30.59 13.82
CA GLU A 298 24.46 30.65 14.43
C GLU A 298 25.28 29.38 14.15
N LYS A 299 26.56 29.36 14.56
CA LYS A 299 27.44 28.22 14.26
C LYS A 299 27.00 26.93 14.96
N ASN A 300 26.51 27.02 16.19
CA ASN A 300 26.01 25.92 17.02
C ASN A 300 24.62 25.42 16.61
N GLU A 301 23.83 26.22 15.88
CA GLU A 301 22.48 25.84 15.41
C GLU A 301 22.48 25.10 14.06
N LYS A 302 23.65 24.67 13.59
CA LYS A 302 23.84 23.96 12.31
C LYS A 302 25.01 22.98 12.37
N ASP A 303 25.22 22.36 13.53
CA ASP A 303 26.23 21.32 13.67
C ASP A 303 25.78 20.03 12.99
N SER A 304 24.48 19.77 12.97
CA SER A 304 23.90 18.53 12.46
C SER A 304 22.62 18.76 11.69
N ALA A 305 22.50 18.13 10.52
CA ALA A 305 21.25 18.09 9.75
C ALA A 305 20.89 16.64 9.38
N LEU A 306 19.62 16.30 9.57
CA LEU A 306 18.99 15.10 9.03
C LEU A 306 18.13 15.50 7.83
N ILE A 307 18.30 14.83 6.69
CA ILE A 307 17.48 15.00 5.49
C ILE A 307 16.72 13.71 5.25
N ILE A 308 15.39 13.78 5.17
CA ILE A 308 14.54 12.64 4.82
C ILE A 308 14.12 12.77 3.35
N GLY A 309 14.51 11.79 2.53
CA GLY A 309 14.23 11.75 1.09
C GLY A 309 15.06 12.74 0.26
N PRO A 310 16.41 12.66 0.27
CA PRO A 310 17.28 13.60 -0.44
C PRO A 310 17.14 13.57 -1.97
N GLY A 311 16.56 12.52 -2.56
CA GLY A 311 16.33 12.40 -4.00
C GLY A 311 17.61 12.64 -4.82
N GLY A 312 17.57 13.63 -5.73
CA GLY A 312 18.70 14.04 -6.58
C GLY A 312 19.80 14.86 -5.87
N GLY A 313 19.65 15.12 -4.56
CA GLY A 313 20.67 15.77 -3.73
C GLY A 313 20.54 17.28 -3.57
N TYR A 314 19.40 17.88 -3.94
CA TYR A 314 19.17 19.32 -3.77
C TYR A 314 19.28 19.73 -2.30
N ASP A 315 18.61 19.00 -1.42
CA ASP A 315 18.60 19.20 0.03
C ASP A 315 19.99 19.09 0.65
N ILE A 316 20.77 18.09 0.22
CA ILE A 316 22.15 17.90 0.64
C ILE A 316 22.99 19.10 0.23
N ALA A 317 22.81 19.59 -1.01
CA ALA A 317 23.50 20.76 -1.50
C ALA A 317 23.13 22.03 -0.70
N ILE A 318 21.85 22.24 -0.39
CA ILE A 318 21.38 23.37 0.42
C ILE A 318 22.00 23.33 1.83
N ALA A 319 21.92 22.21 2.52
CA ALA A 319 22.50 22.06 3.86
C ALA A 319 24.04 22.23 3.84
N TYR A 320 24.71 21.68 2.83
CA TYR A 320 26.16 21.84 2.67
C TYR A 320 26.55 23.31 2.43
N LEU A 321 25.83 24.02 1.56
CA LEU A 321 26.04 25.45 1.29
C LEU A 321 25.68 26.33 2.50
N GLY A 322 24.77 25.87 3.35
CA GLY A 322 24.47 26.43 4.67
C GLY A 322 25.61 26.27 5.69
N ARG A 323 26.68 25.55 5.31
CA ARG A 323 27.85 25.21 6.13
C ARG A 323 27.52 24.33 7.34
N THR A 324 26.56 23.43 7.20
CA THR A 324 26.27 22.43 8.24
C THR A 324 27.46 21.50 8.45
N LYS A 325 27.88 21.29 9.71
CA LYS A 325 29.09 20.50 9.99
C LYS A 325 28.94 19.03 9.66
N PHE A 326 27.77 18.44 9.87
CA PHE A 326 27.48 17.04 9.57
C PHE A 326 26.07 16.88 8.99
N ILE A 327 25.95 16.13 7.89
CA ILE A 327 24.71 15.92 7.15
C ILE A 327 24.47 14.42 7.02
N GLU A 328 23.41 13.93 7.66
CA GLU A 328 22.87 12.60 7.41
C GLU A 328 21.65 12.71 6.49
N ALA A 329 21.64 11.92 5.44
CA ALA A 329 20.53 11.86 4.50
C ALA A 329 20.01 10.44 4.37
N VAL A 330 18.70 10.26 4.51
CA VAL A 330 18.03 8.96 4.55
C VAL A 330 17.10 8.84 3.34
N GLU A 331 17.36 7.86 2.48
CA GLU A 331 16.59 7.60 1.27
C GLU A 331 16.05 6.17 1.30
N VAL A 332 14.74 6.01 1.10
CA VAL A 332 14.11 4.69 1.16
C VAL A 332 14.41 3.85 -0.08
N ASN A 333 14.60 4.50 -1.25
CA ASN A 333 14.85 3.80 -2.50
C ASN A 333 16.36 3.49 -2.69
N PRO A 334 16.79 2.21 -2.61
CA PRO A 334 18.20 1.84 -2.78
C PRO A 334 18.77 2.19 -4.16
N THR A 335 17.92 2.24 -5.19
CA THR A 335 18.37 2.52 -6.56
C THR A 335 18.68 3.99 -6.77
N PHE A 336 17.94 4.90 -6.12
CA PHE A 336 18.28 6.33 -6.11
C PHE A 336 19.66 6.55 -5.51
N VAL A 337 19.92 5.97 -4.33
CA VAL A 337 21.24 6.08 -3.68
C VAL A 337 22.33 5.47 -4.55
N LYS A 338 22.11 4.30 -5.16
CA LYS A 338 23.07 3.68 -6.07
C LYS A 338 23.40 4.60 -7.26
N PHE A 339 22.37 5.11 -7.94
CA PHE A 339 22.56 6.01 -9.07
C PHE A 339 23.26 7.31 -8.66
N MET A 340 22.92 7.90 -7.51
CA MET A 340 23.57 9.13 -7.07
C MET A 340 25.01 8.93 -6.60
N LYS A 341 25.35 7.77 -6.02
CA LYS A 341 26.77 7.44 -5.73
C LYS A 341 27.60 7.30 -7.02
N GLU A 342 27.00 6.75 -8.08
CA GLU A 342 27.67 6.53 -9.38
C GLU A 342 27.74 7.81 -10.24
N TYR A 343 26.63 8.54 -10.36
CA TYR A 343 26.48 9.67 -11.30
C TYR A 343 26.51 11.05 -10.64
N ASN A 344 26.47 11.14 -9.30
CA ASN A 344 26.60 12.37 -8.52
C ASN A 344 27.52 12.20 -7.28
N PRO A 345 28.75 11.65 -7.44
CA PRO A 345 29.65 11.43 -6.33
C PRO A 345 30.01 12.74 -5.61
N SER A 346 30.01 13.88 -6.32
CA SER A 346 30.28 15.20 -5.76
C SER A 346 29.40 15.59 -4.57
N THR A 347 28.15 15.10 -4.55
CA THR A 347 27.15 15.43 -3.52
C THR A 347 26.95 14.26 -2.54
N PHE A 348 27.11 13.01 -2.98
CA PHE A 348 26.76 11.81 -2.19
C PHE A 348 27.94 11.05 -1.57
N VAL A 349 29.17 11.23 -2.08
CA VAL A 349 30.34 10.41 -1.68
C VAL A 349 31.56 11.26 -1.35
N ASN A 350 31.82 12.30 -2.14
CA ASN A 350 33.08 13.05 -2.09
C ASN A 350 33.19 14.00 -0.88
N LYS A 351 32.09 14.25 -0.16
CA LYS A 351 32.07 15.15 0.99
C LYS A 351 32.14 14.33 2.29
N LYS A 352 33.23 14.50 3.04
CA LYS A 352 33.47 13.76 4.30
C LYS A 352 32.41 13.98 5.37
N ASN A 353 31.72 15.12 5.33
CA ASN A 353 30.66 15.48 6.26
C ASN A 353 29.25 15.05 5.79
N VAL A 354 29.12 14.36 4.67
CA VAL A 354 27.83 13.88 4.15
C VAL A 354 27.78 12.36 4.22
N LYS A 355 26.73 11.82 4.84
CA LYS A 355 26.48 10.39 4.94
C LYS A 355 25.08 10.06 4.44
N VAL A 356 25.01 9.24 3.40
CA VAL A 356 23.73 8.82 2.80
C VAL A 356 23.45 7.36 3.14
N ILE A 357 22.27 7.11 3.72
CA ILE A 357 21.84 5.83 4.29
C ILE A 357 20.56 5.36 3.59
N VAL A 358 20.48 4.08 3.27
CA VAL A 358 19.26 3.47 2.69
C VAL A 358 18.38 2.91 3.80
N ARG A 359 17.39 3.67 4.24
CA ARG A 359 16.40 3.28 5.27
C ARG A 359 15.10 4.10 5.10
N GLU A 360 14.01 3.65 5.71
CA GLU A 360 12.79 4.45 5.87
C GLU A 360 13.05 5.64 6.81
N GLY A 361 12.55 6.83 6.45
CA GLY A 361 12.90 8.09 7.09
C GLY A 361 12.43 8.22 8.53
N ARG A 362 11.16 7.93 8.81
CA ARG A 362 10.63 8.04 10.18
C ARG A 362 11.10 6.90 11.08
N ASN A 363 11.20 5.69 10.55
CA ASN A 363 11.80 4.57 11.26
C ASN A 363 13.26 4.86 11.66
N PHE A 364 14.03 5.50 10.76
CA PHE A 364 15.37 5.98 11.09
C PHE A 364 15.32 6.94 12.28
N VAL A 365 14.45 7.96 12.24
CA VAL A 365 14.27 8.93 13.34
C VAL A 365 13.94 8.24 14.66
N LYS A 366 12.97 7.31 14.69
CA LYS A 366 12.59 6.57 15.91
C LYS A 366 13.76 5.79 16.51
N SER A 367 14.64 5.25 15.67
CA SER A 367 15.81 4.49 16.09
C SER A 367 17.07 5.34 16.32
N ALA A 368 17.03 6.63 15.97
CA ALA A 368 18.20 7.49 16.00
C ALA A 368 18.56 7.85 17.44
N LYS A 369 19.80 7.59 17.83
CA LYS A 369 20.34 8.00 19.14
C LYS A 369 20.79 9.46 19.15
N ASN A 370 21.09 10.01 17.98
CA ASN A 370 21.59 11.38 17.83
C ASN A 370 20.44 12.38 17.81
N LYS A 371 20.71 13.59 18.30
CA LYS A 371 19.84 14.76 18.10
C LYS A 371 20.36 15.58 16.93
N TYR A 372 19.46 16.28 16.25
CA TYR A 372 19.76 17.10 15.08
C TYR A 372 19.38 18.57 15.30
N ASP A 373 20.16 19.51 14.76
CA ASP A 373 19.78 20.94 14.78
C ASP A 373 18.76 21.27 13.69
N LEU A 374 18.83 20.53 12.58
CA LEU A 374 17.96 20.70 11.43
C LEU A 374 17.41 19.35 11.01
N ILE A 375 16.10 19.24 10.86
CA ILE A 375 15.47 18.10 10.17
C ILE A 375 14.76 18.65 8.94
N PHE A 376 15.16 18.17 7.77
CA PHE A 376 14.61 18.58 6.49
C PHE A 376 13.70 17.50 5.91
N LEU A 377 12.51 17.93 5.52
CA LEU A 377 11.58 17.15 4.72
C LEU A 377 11.17 18.00 3.52
N THR A 378 11.84 17.82 2.40
CA THR A 378 11.52 18.54 1.16
C THR A 378 10.71 17.63 0.28
N ILE A 379 9.39 17.68 0.45
CA ILE A 379 8.51 16.94 -0.45
C ILE A 379 8.91 15.45 -0.50
N ALA A 380 9.14 14.85 0.67
CA ALA A 380 9.66 13.49 0.83
C ALA A 380 8.62 12.41 0.46
N ILE A 381 8.06 12.50 -0.75
CA ILE A 381 6.99 11.68 -1.30
C ILE A 381 7.34 11.38 -2.75
N THR A 382 7.29 10.09 -3.12
CA THR A 382 7.29 9.71 -4.53
C THR A 382 5.98 10.19 -5.16
N LYS A 383 6.03 11.14 -6.10
CA LYS A 383 4.86 11.63 -6.87
C LYS A 383 4.07 10.55 -7.61
N GLY A 384 4.54 9.29 -7.67
CA GLY A 384 3.66 8.16 -8.00
C GLY A 384 2.40 8.14 -7.13
N VAL A 385 2.48 8.66 -5.91
CA VAL A 385 1.37 8.83 -4.97
C VAL A 385 0.46 10.03 -5.31
N ARG A 386 0.88 11.00 -6.15
CA ARG A 386 0.25 12.33 -6.30
C ARG A 386 -0.61 12.53 -7.56
N THR A 387 -1.76 11.88 -7.61
CA THR A 387 -2.83 12.29 -8.54
C THR A 387 -3.96 12.95 -7.75
N THR A 388 -4.47 14.09 -8.25
CA THR A 388 -5.59 14.86 -7.65
C THR A 388 -6.82 14.00 -7.39
N ASP A 389 -6.94 12.92 -8.16
CA ASP A 389 -8.13 12.11 -8.12
C ASP A 389 -8.04 10.99 -7.08
N PHE A 390 -6.87 10.50 -6.61
CA PHE A 390 -6.76 9.31 -5.74
C PHE A 390 -5.62 9.25 -4.69
N ILE A 391 -4.87 10.34 -4.47
CA ILE A 391 -3.86 10.42 -3.38
C ILE A 391 -4.46 10.16 -1.98
N ASN A 392 -5.77 10.36 -1.86
CA ASN A 392 -6.58 10.26 -0.65
C ASN A 392 -6.56 8.88 0.04
N LEU A 393 -6.13 7.82 -0.65
CA LEU A 393 -6.14 6.45 -0.14
C LEU A 393 -4.74 5.88 0.15
N THR A 394 -3.69 6.69 -0.02
CA THR A 394 -2.32 6.23 0.29
C THR A 394 -1.95 6.59 1.72
N GLU A 395 -1.51 5.60 2.48
CA GLU A 395 -0.97 5.81 3.82
C GLU A 395 0.36 6.56 3.74
N ASN A 396 0.49 7.63 4.53
CA ASN A 396 1.72 8.39 4.68
C ASN A 396 1.99 8.68 6.15
N TYR A 397 2.97 7.98 6.69
CA TYR A 397 3.40 8.08 8.08
C TYR A 397 4.44 9.17 8.34
N LEU A 398 4.91 9.90 7.33
CA LEU A 398 5.87 11.01 7.49
C LEU A 398 5.20 12.33 7.93
N PHE A 399 3.88 12.44 7.77
CA PHE A 399 3.12 13.67 8.04
C PHE A 399 1.98 13.44 9.02
N THR A 400 2.15 12.58 10.01
CA THR A 400 1.17 12.38 11.10
C THR A 400 1.53 13.21 12.33
N VAL A 401 0.58 13.35 13.26
CA VAL A 401 0.80 13.94 14.59
C VAL A 401 1.97 13.25 15.29
N GLU A 402 2.00 11.92 15.26
CA GLU A 402 3.05 11.11 15.88
C GLU A 402 4.41 11.27 15.16
N ALA A 403 4.43 11.49 13.84
CA ALA A 403 5.66 11.80 13.11
C ALA A 403 6.28 13.13 13.54
N LEU A 404 5.45 14.16 13.72
CA LEU A 404 5.93 15.45 14.24
C LEU A 404 6.51 15.30 15.65
N GLN A 405 5.89 14.48 16.51
CA GLN A 405 6.45 14.16 17.82
C GLN A 405 7.81 13.48 17.72
N ASP A 406 7.96 12.48 16.84
CA ASP A 406 9.23 11.79 16.60
C ASP A 406 10.31 12.79 16.13
N TYR A 407 9.98 13.70 15.21
CA TYR A 407 10.90 14.72 14.72
C TYR A 407 11.29 15.73 15.80
N LEU A 408 10.32 16.26 16.57
CA LEU A 408 10.60 17.17 17.68
C LEU A 408 11.48 16.49 18.73
N ASN A 409 11.21 15.22 19.06
CA ASN A 409 12.04 14.45 19.97
C ASN A 409 13.46 14.28 19.43
N ALA A 410 13.65 14.11 18.12
CA ALA A 410 14.97 13.97 17.51
C ALA A 410 15.74 15.30 17.35
N LEU A 411 15.16 16.45 17.68
CA LEU A 411 15.85 17.73 17.62
C LEU A 411 16.71 18.00 18.86
N THR A 412 17.75 18.81 18.71
CA THR A 412 18.39 19.53 19.83
C THR A 412 17.41 20.54 20.43
N GLU A 413 17.74 21.17 21.57
CA GLU A 413 16.84 22.16 22.20
C GLU A 413 16.61 23.38 21.29
N GLU A 414 17.65 23.82 20.60
CA GLU A 414 17.58 24.90 19.61
C GLU A 414 17.16 24.41 18.21
N GLY A 415 16.91 23.12 18.05
CA GLY A 415 16.69 22.50 16.75
C GLY A 415 15.37 22.93 16.09
N ARG A 416 15.29 22.78 14.76
CA ARG A 416 14.08 23.07 13.99
C ARG A 416 13.82 22.08 12.86
N ILE A 417 12.54 21.83 12.62
CA ILE A 417 12.04 21.11 11.45
C ILE A 417 11.84 22.14 10.33
N VAL A 418 12.31 21.82 9.13
CA VAL A 418 12.14 22.63 7.93
C VAL A 418 11.43 21.78 6.88
N LEU A 419 10.16 22.08 6.64
CA LEU A 419 9.28 21.36 5.74
C LEU A 419 9.05 22.19 4.49
N THR A 420 9.43 21.66 3.33
CA THR A 420 8.98 22.20 2.05
C THR A 420 7.78 21.40 1.58
N LEU A 421 6.66 22.07 1.40
CA LEU A 421 5.36 21.48 1.05
C LEU A 421 4.97 21.95 -0.35
N HIS A 422 3.91 21.41 -0.95
CA HIS A 422 3.53 21.77 -2.32
C HIS A 422 2.59 22.95 -2.46
N ASN A 423 1.66 23.05 -1.52
CA ASN A 423 0.53 23.95 -1.61
C ASN A 423 0.08 24.36 -0.21
N ASN A 424 -0.94 25.20 -0.17
CA ASN A 424 -1.47 25.78 1.05
C ASN A 424 -2.15 24.71 1.92
N GLU A 425 -2.82 23.75 1.29
CA GLU A 425 -3.54 22.67 1.97
C GLU A 425 -2.61 21.78 2.79
N GLU A 426 -1.44 21.42 2.25
CA GLU A 426 -0.43 20.67 2.98
C GLU A 426 0.10 21.47 4.18
N VAL A 427 0.34 22.78 4.04
CA VAL A 427 0.77 23.66 5.15
C VAL A 427 -0.28 23.67 6.26
N TYR A 428 -1.56 23.87 5.90
CA TYR A 428 -2.65 23.85 6.87
C TYR A 428 -2.73 22.51 7.62
N ARG A 429 -2.57 21.39 6.92
CA ARG A 429 -2.62 20.07 7.57
C ARG A 429 -1.45 19.81 8.49
N VAL A 430 -0.22 20.18 8.11
CA VAL A 430 0.93 20.01 9.02
C VAL A 430 0.77 20.88 10.27
N ILE A 431 0.29 22.13 10.12
CA ILE A 431 0.02 22.99 11.29
C ILE A 431 -1.13 22.40 12.12
N SER A 432 -2.20 21.91 11.50
CA SER A 432 -3.30 21.22 12.20
C SER A 432 -2.80 20.03 13.03
N ASN A 433 -1.90 19.21 12.47
CA ASN A 433 -1.24 18.12 13.19
C ASN A 433 -0.38 18.63 14.35
N TYR A 434 0.38 19.72 14.15
CA TYR A 434 1.22 20.31 15.18
C TYR A 434 0.38 20.88 16.35
N LEU A 435 -0.74 21.53 16.06
CA LEU A 435 -1.66 22.03 17.08
C LEU A 435 -2.31 20.90 17.87
N GLU A 436 -2.75 19.83 17.20
CA GLU A 436 -3.26 18.63 17.85
C GLU A 436 -2.21 17.97 18.74
N LEU A 437 -0.94 17.93 18.31
CA LEU A 437 0.15 17.42 19.12
C LEU A 437 0.29 18.19 20.43
N LEU A 438 0.38 19.52 20.35
CA LEU A 438 0.54 20.37 21.52
C LEU A 438 -0.69 20.33 22.43
N LYS A 439 -1.88 20.18 21.87
CA LYS A 439 -3.12 19.99 22.62
C LYS A 439 -3.09 18.69 23.43
N ARG A 440 -2.57 17.58 22.87
CA ARG A 440 -2.38 16.30 23.59
C ARG A 440 -1.38 16.45 24.75
N ASP A 441 -0.37 17.30 24.58
CA ASP A 441 0.60 17.65 25.62
C ASP A 441 0.05 18.68 26.65
N GLY A 442 -1.20 19.11 26.52
CA GLY A 442 -1.83 20.09 27.41
C GLY A 442 -1.34 21.53 27.22
N LYS A 443 -0.66 21.83 26.11
CA LYS A 443 -0.13 23.17 25.78
C LYS A 443 -1.17 24.03 25.06
N ASN A 444 -0.99 25.36 25.15
CA ASN A 444 -1.87 26.34 24.53
C ASN A 444 -1.64 26.47 23.02
N GLU A 445 -2.67 26.24 22.21
CA GLU A 445 -2.62 26.36 20.74
C GLU A 445 -2.20 27.76 20.25
N LYS A 446 -2.51 28.83 21.00
CA LYS A 446 -2.08 30.18 20.61
C LYS A 446 -0.57 30.37 20.77
N GLU A 447 -0.01 29.77 21.81
CA GLU A 447 1.42 29.82 22.08
C GLU A 447 2.20 28.97 21.07
N ALA A 448 1.58 27.92 20.51
CA ALA A 448 2.16 27.11 19.44
C ALA A 448 2.63 27.93 18.23
N PHE A 449 1.86 28.96 17.84
CA PHE A 449 2.21 29.79 16.68
C PHE A 449 3.48 30.61 16.90
N ASN A 450 3.91 30.79 18.15
CA ASN A 450 5.18 31.43 18.46
C ASN A 450 6.39 30.56 18.10
N ASN A 451 6.17 29.26 17.90
CA ASN A 451 7.21 28.26 17.62
C ASN A 451 7.38 28.01 16.12
N LEU A 452 6.58 28.66 15.26
CA LEU A 452 6.62 28.43 13.82
C LEU A 452 6.58 29.72 13.01
N TYR A 453 7.04 29.64 11.76
CA TYR A 453 6.77 30.65 10.73
C TYR A 453 6.64 29.96 9.37
N VAL A 454 5.97 30.62 8.44
CA VAL A 454 5.78 30.14 7.07
C VAL A 454 6.26 31.19 6.09
N ILE A 455 7.01 30.76 5.10
CA ILE A 455 7.40 31.58 3.96
C ILE A 455 6.95 30.93 2.67
N ASP A 456 6.62 31.76 1.68
CA ASP A 456 6.16 31.27 0.39
C ASP A 456 6.45 32.27 -0.73
N LYS A 457 6.82 31.72 -1.88
CA LYS A 457 7.06 32.42 -3.13
C LYS A 457 6.11 31.90 -4.22
N GLU A 458 4.84 31.74 -3.85
CA GLU A 458 3.73 31.23 -4.67
C GLU A 458 3.90 29.78 -5.16
N MET A 459 4.94 29.09 -4.70
CA MET A 459 5.21 27.70 -5.03
C MET A 459 6.19 27.14 -4.00
N ASN A 460 5.90 25.92 -3.56
CA ASN A 460 6.68 25.19 -2.57
C ASN A 460 6.85 25.93 -1.23
N PRO A 461 5.76 26.24 -0.51
CA PRO A 461 5.84 26.93 0.77
C PRO A 461 6.72 26.18 1.77
N VAL A 462 7.44 26.93 2.60
CA VAL A 462 8.33 26.39 3.64
C VAL A 462 7.80 26.75 5.01
N LEU A 463 7.45 25.70 5.76
CA LEU A 463 7.07 25.77 7.17
C LEU A 463 8.29 25.41 8.04
N VAL A 464 8.59 26.26 9.01
CA VAL A 464 9.65 26.03 9.98
C VAL A 464 9.04 25.93 11.37
N ILE A 465 9.34 24.85 12.10
CA ILE A 465 8.85 24.59 13.45
C ILE A 465 10.05 24.40 14.38
N LYS A 466 10.08 25.12 15.50
CA LYS A 466 11.07 25.00 16.57
C LYS A 466 10.43 24.36 17.81
N LYS A 467 11.22 23.75 18.70
CA LYS A 467 10.72 23.29 20.02
C LYS A 467 10.26 24.45 20.90
N GLU A 468 11.13 25.46 20.99
CA GLU A 468 10.93 26.65 21.80
C GLU A 468 10.42 27.83 20.97
N PRO A 469 9.71 28.80 21.59
CA PRO A 469 9.26 30.00 20.92
C PRO A 469 10.40 30.79 20.27
N PHE A 470 10.14 31.33 19.09
CA PHE A 470 11.04 32.31 18.49
C PHE A 470 11.06 33.60 19.33
N ALA A 471 12.23 34.23 19.43
CA ALA A 471 12.34 35.56 20.01
C ALA A 471 11.72 36.62 19.07
N LYS A 472 10.95 37.56 19.62
CA LYS A 472 10.27 38.63 18.86
C LYS A 472 11.21 39.41 17.95
N ARG A 473 12.42 39.71 18.44
CA ARG A 473 13.46 40.44 17.69
C ARG A 473 13.90 39.68 16.43
N ASP A 474 14.00 38.36 16.51
CA ASP A 474 14.50 37.55 15.39
C ASP A 474 13.43 37.35 14.33
N ILE A 475 12.15 37.25 14.73
CA ILE A 475 11.04 37.21 13.78
C ILE A 475 10.95 38.50 12.96
N TYR A 476 11.15 39.66 13.58
CA TYR A 476 11.15 40.93 12.85
C TYR A 476 12.20 40.97 11.72
N LYS A 477 13.41 40.47 12.00
CA LYS A 477 14.48 40.36 10.98
C LYS A 477 14.09 39.40 9.86
N ARG A 478 13.47 38.26 10.20
CA ARG A 478 13.00 37.27 9.23
C ARG A 478 11.93 37.86 8.31
N HIS A 479 10.95 38.55 8.86
CA HIS A 479 9.89 39.19 8.09
C HIS A 479 10.43 40.24 7.09
N ILE A 480 11.40 41.07 7.50
CA ILE A 480 12.03 42.02 6.58
C ILE A 480 12.75 41.29 5.44
N LEU A 481 13.55 40.27 5.77
CA LEU A 481 14.31 39.55 4.75
C LEU A 481 13.40 38.76 3.81
N SER A 482 12.28 38.21 4.31
CA SER A 482 11.31 37.53 3.45
C SER A 482 10.73 38.50 2.42
N HIS A 483 10.39 39.72 2.82
CA HIS A 483 9.92 40.74 1.88
C HIS A 483 10.98 41.07 0.82
N GLN A 484 12.24 41.26 1.23
CA GLN A 484 13.36 41.55 0.30
C GLN A 484 13.59 40.43 -0.73
N PHE A 485 13.34 39.17 -0.36
CA PHE A 485 13.51 38.02 -1.24
C PHE A 485 12.22 37.52 -1.90
N ASN A 486 11.09 38.21 -1.67
CA ASN A 486 9.74 37.86 -2.14
C ASN A 486 9.25 36.50 -1.62
N PHE A 487 9.56 36.17 -0.37
CA PHE A 487 9.12 34.98 0.36
C PHE A 487 7.84 35.22 1.19
N ASP A 488 7.14 36.32 0.91
CA ASP A 488 5.89 36.74 1.55
C ASP A 488 4.75 36.88 0.53
N LYS A 489 4.83 36.19 -0.61
CA LYS A 489 3.89 36.35 -1.74
C LYS A 489 2.74 35.35 -1.74
N GLY A 490 2.86 34.23 -1.02
CA GLY A 490 1.79 33.24 -0.89
C GLY A 490 1.37 33.01 0.56
N ILE A 491 1.34 31.75 1.02
CA ILE A 491 0.93 31.38 2.38
C ILE A 491 1.98 31.75 3.44
N SER A 492 2.20 33.04 3.65
CA SER A 492 3.19 33.54 4.60
C SER A 492 2.59 33.83 5.98
N PHE A 493 3.37 33.57 7.03
CA PHE A 493 2.99 33.88 8.41
C PHE A 493 4.23 34.07 9.29
N PHE A 494 4.24 35.14 10.09
CA PHE A 494 5.28 35.40 11.09
C PHE A 494 4.65 35.76 12.44
N PRO A 495 5.01 35.08 13.55
CA PRO A 495 4.44 35.38 14.85
C PRO A 495 4.85 36.76 15.36
N TYR A 496 4.06 37.32 16.29
CA TYR A 496 4.29 38.64 16.90
C TYR A 496 4.18 39.86 15.97
N ILE A 497 4.07 39.68 14.65
CA ILE A 497 3.86 40.77 13.70
C ILE A 497 2.34 41.00 13.52
N LYS A 498 1.90 42.26 13.63
CA LYS A 498 0.49 42.61 13.43
C LYS A 498 0.12 42.58 11.95
N GLN A 499 -1.03 41.99 11.61
CA GLN A 499 -1.54 41.97 10.24
C GLN A 499 -1.83 43.38 9.75
N ILE A 500 -1.29 43.73 8.59
CA ILE A 500 -1.62 44.96 7.87
C ILE A 500 -2.62 44.59 6.77
N LYS A 501 -3.67 45.41 6.62
CA LYS A 501 -4.71 45.23 5.61
C LYS A 501 -4.86 46.51 4.81
N ILE A 502 -5.03 46.37 3.51
CA ILE A 502 -5.41 47.45 2.59
C ILE A 502 -6.78 47.06 2.05
N ASP A 503 -7.79 47.86 2.37
CA ASP A 503 -9.13 47.77 1.80
C ASP A 503 -9.45 49.13 1.16
N LYS A 504 -9.26 49.23 -0.15
CA LYS A 504 -9.48 50.47 -0.91
C LYS A 504 -10.43 50.21 -2.07
N LYS A 505 -11.51 50.99 -2.14
CA LYS A 505 -12.34 51.10 -3.35
C LYS A 505 -11.59 51.99 -4.35
N LEU A 506 -11.19 51.41 -5.47
CA LEU A 506 -10.64 52.14 -6.61
C LEU A 506 -11.79 52.72 -7.44
N SER A 507 -11.48 53.76 -8.22
CA SER A 507 -12.36 54.28 -9.27
C SER A 507 -12.80 53.13 -10.20
N GLU A 508 -14.02 53.18 -10.75
CA GLU A 508 -14.63 52.12 -11.60
C GLU A 508 -15.15 50.87 -10.85
N GLY A 509 -15.27 50.91 -9.52
CA GLY A 509 -15.93 49.84 -8.76
C GLY A 509 -15.04 48.64 -8.44
N VAL A 510 -13.73 48.72 -8.69
CA VAL A 510 -12.76 47.70 -8.31
C VAL A 510 -12.39 47.85 -6.83
N GLU A 511 -12.63 46.84 -6.00
CA GLU A 511 -12.18 46.81 -4.60
C GLU A 511 -10.82 46.11 -4.48
N LEU A 512 -9.78 46.83 -4.02
CA LEU A 512 -8.50 46.23 -3.67
C LEU A 512 -8.53 45.79 -2.21
N LYS A 513 -8.65 44.49 -1.99
CA LYS A 513 -8.46 43.85 -0.67
C LYS A 513 -7.16 43.09 -0.66
N TRP A 514 -6.22 43.56 0.14
CA TRP A 514 -4.92 42.92 0.33
C TRP A 514 -4.63 42.76 1.81
N GLU A 515 -4.12 41.60 2.19
CA GLU A 515 -3.66 41.30 3.54
C GLU A 515 -2.20 40.84 3.47
N MET A 516 -1.40 41.26 4.46
CA MET A 516 0.05 41.00 4.48
C MET A 516 0.40 39.52 4.65
N PHE A 517 -0.28 38.82 5.56
CA PHE A 517 -0.14 37.39 5.79
C PHE A 517 -1.37 36.61 5.33
N ASP A 518 -1.21 35.29 5.22
CA ASP A 518 -2.34 34.41 5.00
C ASP A 518 -3.39 34.59 6.10
N LYS A 519 -4.61 34.92 5.67
CA LYS A 519 -5.72 35.24 6.57
C LYS A 519 -6.11 34.06 7.44
N ILE A 520 -6.09 32.84 6.89
CA ILE A 520 -6.48 31.64 7.60
C ILE A 520 -5.49 31.38 8.73
N LEU A 521 -4.18 31.34 8.44
CA LEU A 521 -3.15 31.17 9.46
C LEU A 521 -3.21 32.26 10.52
N TYR A 522 -3.42 33.52 10.12
CA TYR A 522 -3.52 34.63 11.06
C TYR A 522 -4.76 34.49 11.98
N ASP A 523 -5.93 34.21 11.43
CA ASP A 523 -7.16 34.06 12.22
C ASP A 523 -7.09 32.84 13.16
N VAL A 524 -6.45 31.75 12.72
CA VAL A 524 -6.18 30.59 13.59
C VAL A 524 -5.21 30.94 14.71
N ALA A 525 -4.11 31.64 14.41
CA ALA A 525 -3.15 32.10 15.42
C ALA A 525 -3.79 33.02 16.49
N GLN A 526 -4.80 33.80 16.12
CA GLN A 526 -5.55 34.65 17.07
C GLN A 526 -6.65 33.88 17.85
N GLY A 527 -6.92 32.63 17.48
CA GLY A 527 -8.01 31.82 18.02
C GLY A 527 -9.40 32.26 17.54
N LYS A 528 -9.49 32.96 16.40
CA LYS A 528 -10.77 33.35 15.77
C LYS A 528 -11.37 32.24 14.92
N LEU A 529 -10.54 31.31 14.47
CA LEU A 529 -10.90 30.19 13.62
C LEU A 529 -10.14 28.94 14.08
N THR A 530 -10.74 27.76 14.01
CA THR A 530 -10.03 26.48 14.16
C THR A 530 -10.01 25.74 12.83
N PHE A 531 -9.05 24.83 12.62
CA PHE A 531 -9.02 24.01 11.39
C PHE A 531 -10.26 23.12 11.24
N ASN A 532 -10.89 22.69 12.34
CA ASN A 532 -12.18 21.99 12.29
C ASN A 532 -13.29 22.92 11.76
N GLN A 533 -13.39 24.15 12.26
CA GLN A 533 -14.34 25.14 11.74
C GLN A 533 -14.07 25.49 10.27
N LEU A 534 -12.80 25.62 9.87
CA LEU A 534 -12.41 25.84 8.48
C LEU A 534 -12.88 24.68 7.60
N THR A 535 -12.61 23.45 8.05
CA THR A 535 -13.01 22.22 7.37
C THR A 535 -14.52 22.18 7.10
N GLN A 536 -15.33 22.52 8.09
CA GLN A 536 -16.79 22.59 7.94
C GLN A 536 -17.23 23.69 6.96
N LYS A 537 -16.57 24.86 6.96
CA LYS A 537 -16.90 25.98 6.09
C LYS A 537 -16.52 25.76 4.63
N THR A 538 -15.39 25.12 4.35
CA THR A 538 -14.86 24.94 2.98
C THR A 538 -15.23 23.60 2.36
N SER A 539 -15.69 22.64 3.16
CA SER A 539 -15.84 21.23 2.76
C SER A 539 -14.53 20.56 2.31
N ILE A 540 -13.39 21.08 2.75
CA ILE A 540 -12.05 20.51 2.53
C ILE A 540 -11.52 20.00 3.87
N ASN A 541 -11.06 18.76 3.92
CA ASN A 541 -10.59 18.13 5.15
C ASN A 541 -9.21 18.65 5.57
N PHE A 542 -9.19 19.52 6.59
CA PHE A 542 -7.98 20.01 7.27
C PHE A 542 -7.83 19.47 8.68
N ASN A 543 -8.59 18.43 9.04
CA ASN A 543 -8.49 17.82 10.36
C ASN A 543 -7.12 17.14 10.56
N PRO A 544 -6.67 17.01 11.81
CA PRO A 544 -5.42 16.35 12.13
C PRO A 544 -5.37 14.89 11.65
N VAL A 545 -4.17 14.42 11.34
CA VAL A 545 -3.86 13.11 10.75
C VAL A 545 -3.01 12.33 11.72
N THR A 546 -3.40 11.10 12.02
CA THR A 546 -2.70 10.26 13.01
C THR A 546 -2.19 8.98 12.37
N ASP A 547 -1.33 8.25 13.05
CA ASP A 547 -0.91 6.91 12.66
C ASP A 547 -2.09 5.92 12.55
N GLN A 548 -3.22 6.19 13.22
CA GLN A 548 -4.43 5.37 13.10
C GLN A 548 -5.20 5.63 11.80
N SER A 549 -5.03 6.80 11.19
CA SER A 549 -5.65 7.16 9.92
C SER A 549 -4.66 8.01 9.10
N PRO A 550 -3.60 7.40 8.55
CA PRO A 550 -2.43 8.10 8.01
C PRO A 550 -2.66 8.65 6.59
N PHE A 551 -3.86 9.17 6.29
CA PHE A 551 -4.24 9.62 4.94
C PHE A 551 -4.00 11.13 4.79
N PHE A 552 -2.74 11.56 4.86
CA PHE A 552 -2.33 12.98 4.89
C PHE A 552 -2.71 13.80 3.65
N PHE A 553 -3.05 13.16 2.54
CA PHE A 553 -3.48 13.86 1.34
C PHE A 553 -4.98 13.72 1.06
N ASN A 554 -5.72 13.02 1.92
CA ASN A 554 -7.16 12.93 1.80
C ASN A 554 -7.83 14.25 2.19
N TYR A 555 -8.16 15.07 1.20
CA TYR A 555 -8.84 16.34 1.41
C TYR A 555 -10.38 16.22 1.37
N GLU A 556 -10.91 15.02 1.11
CA GLU A 556 -12.36 14.80 1.08
C GLU A 556 -12.93 14.60 2.49
N LEU A 557 -14.16 15.06 2.68
CA LEU A 557 -14.95 14.77 3.88
C LEU A 557 -15.71 13.46 3.71
N GLY A 558 -15.61 12.59 4.70
CA GLY A 558 -16.28 11.29 4.69
C GLY A 558 -15.56 10.27 3.79
N ILE A 559 -16.35 9.47 3.06
CA ILE A 559 -15.85 8.40 2.20
C ILE A 559 -15.27 9.01 0.92
N PRO A 560 -13.99 8.77 0.59
CA PRO A 560 -13.43 9.23 -0.67
C PRO A 560 -14.22 8.71 -1.88
N LYS A 561 -14.58 9.58 -2.82
CA LYS A 561 -15.39 9.25 -4.02
C LYS A 561 -14.84 8.08 -4.83
N ASN A 562 -13.54 7.92 -4.75
CA ASN A 562 -12.74 6.83 -5.30
C ASN A 562 -13.13 5.44 -4.85
N LEU A 563 -13.65 5.32 -3.63
CA LEU A 563 -14.13 4.07 -3.07
C LEU A 563 -15.54 3.73 -3.55
N ASN A 564 -16.25 4.64 -4.25
CA ASN A 564 -17.62 4.41 -4.68
C ASN A 564 -17.77 3.15 -5.53
N ILE A 565 -16.84 2.89 -6.46
CA ILE A 565 -16.85 1.65 -7.26
C ILE A 565 -16.75 0.40 -6.38
N LEU A 566 -15.86 0.41 -5.39
CA LEU A 566 -15.67 -0.71 -4.48
C LEU A 566 -16.88 -0.90 -3.55
N ILE A 567 -17.48 0.20 -3.09
CA ILE A 567 -18.67 0.19 -2.23
C ILE A 567 -19.89 -0.29 -3.00
N ILE A 568 -20.11 0.20 -4.22
CA ILE A 568 -21.20 -0.27 -5.09
C ILE A 568 -21.00 -1.75 -5.41
N ALA A 569 -19.79 -2.16 -5.79
CA ALA A 569 -19.48 -3.58 -6.02
C ALA A 569 -19.72 -4.42 -4.76
N GLY A 570 -19.28 -3.94 -3.60
CA GLY A 570 -19.51 -4.59 -2.31
C GLY A 570 -20.98 -4.71 -1.95
N ALA A 571 -21.78 -3.65 -2.12
CA ALA A 571 -23.21 -3.65 -1.87
C ALA A 571 -23.96 -4.62 -2.80
N LEU A 572 -23.62 -4.64 -4.09
CA LEU A 572 -24.17 -5.59 -5.06
C LEU A 572 -23.81 -7.04 -4.70
N LEU A 573 -22.58 -7.28 -4.25
CA LEU A 573 -22.14 -8.58 -3.77
C LEU A 573 -22.86 -9.02 -2.50
N ILE A 574 -23.03 -8.13 -1.52
CA ILE A 574 -23.81 -8.43 -0.30
C ILE A 574 -25.26 -8.80 -0.67
N PHE A 575 -25.90 -8.02 -1.53
CA PHE A 575 -27.25 -8.33 -2.01
C PHE A 575 -27.30 -9.70 -2.69
N TRP A 576 -26.33 -10.00 -3.56
CA TRP A 576 -26.23 -11.29 -4.24
C TRP A 576 -26.00 -12.45 -3.27
N VAL A 577 -25.14 -12.28 -2.26
CA VAL A 577 -24.90 -13.26 -1.19
C VAL A 577 -26.18 -13.53 -0.40
N ILE A 578 -26.91 -12.49 0.01
CA ILE A 578 -28.20 -12.63 0.71
C ILE A 578 -29.21 -13.39 -0.15
N PHE A 579 -29.29 -13.06 -1.44
CA PHE A 579 -30.16 -13.76 -2.39
C PHE A 579 -29.77 -15.25 -2.54
N LYS A 580 -28.48 -15.56 -2.65
CA LYS A 580 -27.98 -16.93 -2.74
C LYS A 580 -28.21 -17.72 -1.45
N PHE A 581 -28.06 -17.07 -0.30
CA PHE A 581 -28.35 -17.63 1.01
C PHE A 581 -29.82 -18.06 1.13
N LYS A 582 -30.76 -17.20 0.70
CA LYS A 582 -32.19 -17.53 0.64
C LYS A 582 -32.50 -18.70 -0.28
N LYS A 583 -31.70 -18.89 -1.35
CA LYS A 583 -31.83 -20.01 -2.30
C LYS A 583 -31.01 -21.24 -1.91
N GLY A 584 -30.41 -21.30 -0.72
CA GLY A 584 -29.60 -22.42 -0.26
C GLY A 584 -28.37 -22.69 -1.14
N TRP A 585 -27.85 -21.66 -1.82
CA TRP A 585 -26.67 -21.72 -2.69
C TRP A 585 -26.70 -22.72 -3.86
N GLN A 586 -27.83 -23.41 -4.10
CA GLN A 586 -27.96 -24.46 -5.12
C GLN A 586 -26.91 -25.58 -4.92
N THR A 587 -26.71 -25.98 -3.67
CA THR A 587 -25.87 -27.13 -3.32
C THR A 587 -26.48 -28.41 -3.88
N ASN A 588 -25.75 -29.11 -4.74
CA ASN A 588 -26.18 -30.39 -5.30
C ASN A 588 -25.44 -31.53 -4.57
N VAL A 589 -26.20 -32.54 -4.17
CA VAL A 589 -25.74 -33.69 -3.38
C VAL A 589 -26.04 -34.97 -4.16
N ILE A 590 -25.16 -35.97 -4.07
CA ILE A 590 -25.33 -37.27 -4.75
C ILE A 590 -26.18 -38.20 -3.89
N ASP A 591 -25.89 -38.30 -2.58
CA ASP A 591 -26.65 -39.09 -1.61
C ASP A 591 -26.61 -38.40 -0.22
N GLY A 592 -27.76 -38.36 0.46
CA GLY A 592 -27.91 -37.76 1.79
C GLY A 592 -27.96 -36.23 1.79
N ASN A 593 -29.16 -35.64 1.73
CA ASN A 593 -29.35 -34.19 1.74
C ASN A 593 -28.54 -33.52 2.86
N ILE A 594 -27.51 -32.73 2.51
CA ILE A 594 -26.99 -31.70 3.41
C ILE A 594 -28.19 -30.81 3.70
N PRO A 595 -28.69 -30.73 4.95
CA PRO A 595 -29.79 -29.84 5.24
C PRO A 595 -29.40 -28.43 4.83
N ILE A 596 -30.22 -27.75 4.02
CA ILE A 596 -29.94 -26.37 3.58
C ILE A 596 -29.61 -25.48 4.78
N VAL A 597 -30.27 -25.73 5.92
CA VAL A 597 -30.02 -25.09 7.21
C VAL A 597 -28.59 -25.31 7.71
N LEU A 598 -28.05 -26.53 7.59
CA LEU A 598 -26.69 -26.87 8.00
C LEU A 598 -25.66 -26.15 7.12
N PHE A 599 -25.80 -26.25 5.79
CA PHE A 599 -24.90 -25.57 4.87
C PHE A 599 -24.91 -24.05 5.08
N ASN A 600 -26.10 -23.46 5.20
CA ASN A 600 -26.24 -22.02 5.43
C ASN A 600 -25.59 -21.57 6.74
N LYS A 601 -25.70 -22.35 7.82
CA LYS A 601 -24.99 -22.03 9.07
C LYS A 601 -23.47 -22.04 8.88
N ILE A 602 -22.93 -23.08 8.22
CA ILE A 602 -21.50 -23.18 7.91
C ILE A 602 -21.06 -22.02 7.00
N ALA A 603 -21.85 -21.69 5.98
CA ALA A 603 -21.62 -20.57 5.07
C ALA A 603 -21.55 -19.22 5.78
N VAL A 604 -22.43 -18.95 6.75
CA VAL A 604 -22.37 -17.71 7.57
C VAL A 604 -21.09 -17.67 8.39
N ILE A 605 -20.75 -18.78 9.07
CA ILE A 605 -19.53 -18.85 9.87
C ILE A 605 -18.30 -18.64 8.98
N THR A 606 -18.24 -19.27 7.80
CA THR A 606 -17.18 -19.04 6.82
C THR A 606 -17.09 -17.58 6.38
N PHE A 607 -18.23 -16.96 6.08
CA PHE A 607 -18.26 -15.55 5.67
C PHE A 607 -17.70 -14.64 6.77
N LEU A 608 -18.13 -14.86 8.02
CA LEU A 608 -17.64 -14.08 9.17
C LEU A 608 -16.15 -14.33 9.44
N LEU A 609 -15.68 -15.58 9.31
CA LEU A 609 -14.26 -15.93 9.44
C LEU A 609 -13.41 -15.21 8.39
N GLY A 610 -13.83 -15.24 7.12
CA GLY A 610 -13.11 -14.57 6.03
C GLY A 610 -13.07 -13.04 6.20
N LEU A 611 -14.16 -12.45 6.71
CA LEU A 611 -14.22 -11.02 7.00
C LEU A 611 -13.29 -10.67 8.17
N ALA A 612 -13.37 -11.41 9.29
CA ALA A 612 -12.55 -11.15 10.46
C ALA A 612 -11.05 -11.41 10.22
N TYR A 613 -10.72 -12.42 9.42
CA TYR A 613 -9.36 -12.70 8.92
C TYR A 613 -8.76 -11.45 8.27
N MET A 614 -9.48 -10.82 7.34
CA MET A 614 -8.97 -9.64 6.63
C MET A 614 -8.83 -8.41 7.52
N LEU A 615 -9.78 -8.20 8.45
CA LEU A 615 -9.70 -7.07 9.39
C LEU A 615 -8.48 -7.20 10.32
N ILE A 616 -8.25 -8.39 10.92
CA ILE A 616 -7.08 -8.61 11.77
C ILE A 616 -5.78 -8.46 10.97
N GLN A 617 -5.71 -9.08 9.80
CA GLN A 617 -4.52 -8.98 8.94
C GLN A 617 -4.18 -7.52 8.66
N SER A 618 -5.19 -6.74 8.25
CA SER A 618 -5.02 -5.32 7.94
C SER A 618 -4.52 -4.54 9.14
N TYR A 619 -5.11 -4.75 10.32
CA TYR A 619 -4.71 -4.07 11.55
C TYR A 619 -3.28 -4.44 12.00
N LEU A 620 -2.92 -5.72 12.00
CA LEU A 620 -1.58 -6.18 12.37
C LEU A 620 -0.53 -5.63 11.41
N PHE A 621 -0.79 -5.71 10.10
CA PHE A 621 0.15 -5.22 9.09
C PHE A 621 0.37 -3.73 9.26
N GLN A 622 -0.70 -2.98 9.46
CA GLN A 622 -0.64 -1.56 9.66
C GLN A 622 0.15 -1.18 10.92
N SER A 623 -0.21 -1.76 12.07
CA SER A 623 0.40 -1.43 13.36
C SER A 623 1.90 -1.76 13.38
N LEU A 624 2.29 -2.84 12.71
CA LEU A 624 3.68 -3.28 12.66
C LEU A 624 4.50 -2.57 11.56
N ASN A 625 3.85 -1.97 10.54
CA ASN A 625 4.52 -1.27 9.43
C ASN A 625 5.45 -0.14 9.90
N LEU A 626 5.08 0.53 10.99
CA LEU A 626 5.85 1.62 11.58
C LEU A 626 7.22 1.22 12.13
N TYR A 627 7.42 -0.06 12.41
CA TYR A 627 8.67 -0.60 12.96
C TYR A 627 9.60 -1.14 11.87
N LEU A 628 9.19 -1.06 10.62
CA LEU A 628 9.89 -1.65 9.49
C LEU A 628 10.98 -0.72 8.94
N ASN A 629 12.21 -1.23 8.83
CA ASN A 629 13.37 -0.49 8.29
C ASN A 629 13.27 -0.23 6.77
N ASN A 630 12.56 -1.11 6.06
CA ASN A 630 12.33 -1.04 4.62
C ASN A 630 10.89 -1.53 4.34
N PRO A 631 9.96 -0.63 3.96
CA PRO A 631 8.54 -0.96 3.84
C PRO A 631 8.26 -2.17 2.94
N LEU A 632 9.03 -2.35 1.86
CA LEU A 632 8.81 -3.43 0.90
C LEU A 632 9.34 -4.78 1.40
N MET A 633 10.56 -4.80 1.95
CA MET A 633 11.13 -6.02 2.52
C MET A 633 10.26 -6.55 3.64
N SER A 634 9.75 -5.62 4.43
CA SER A 634 9.05 -5.97 5.63
C SER A 634 7.56 -6.25 5.38
N PHE A 635 6.89 -5.65 4.40
CA PHE A 635 5.56 -6.12 3.98
C PHE A 635 5.61 -7.58 3.49
N SER A 636 6.59 -7.94 2.65
CA SER A 636 6.78 -9.33 2.23
C SER A 636 7.05 -10.27 3.42
N LEU A 637 7.78 -9.80 4.44
CA LEU A 637 8.01 -10.55 5.68
C LEU A 637 6.73 -10.76 6.48
N LEU A 638 5.94 -9.70 6.70
CA LEU A 638 4.66 -9.79 7.43
C LEU A 638 3.68 -10.70 6.68
N LEU A 639 3.57 -10.55 5.35
CA LEU A 639 2.74 -11.42 4.51
C LEU A 639 3.21 -12.88 4.54
N PHE A 640 4.52 -13.11 4.47
CA PHE A 640 5.09 -14.45 4.61
C PHE A 640 4.75 -15.07 5.97
N ALA A 641 5.00 -14.34 7.07
CA ALA A 641 4.71 -14.82 8.42
C ALA A 641 3.23 -15.15 8.60
N PHE A 642 2.36 -14.28 8.11
CA PHE A 642 0.92 -14.45 8.22
C PHE A 642 0.45 -15.68 7.44
N LEU A 643 0.85 -15.81 6.17
CA LEU A 643 0.45 -16.96 5.34
C LEU A 643 1.09 -18.28 5.85
N LEU A 644 2.34 -18.24 6.29
CA LEU A 644 3.02 -19.40 6.88
C LEU A 644 2.29 -19.87 8.14
N GLY A 645 1.95 -18.95 9.04
CA GLY A 645 1.21 -19.24 10.27
C GLY A 645 -0.13 -19.89 9.94
N ASN A 646 -0.91 -19.26 9.06
CA ASN A 646 -2.18 -19.82 8.62
C ASN A 646 -2.02 -21.23 7.99
N GLY A 647 -0.96 -21.46 7.22
CA GLY A 647 -0.66 -22.76 6.62
C GLY A 647 -0.34 -23.83 7.66
N ILE A 648 0.42 -23.49 8.70
CA ILE A 648 0.68 -24.36 9.85
C ILE A 648 -0.63 -24.67 10.58
N GLY A 649 -1.44 -23.66 10.86
CA GLY A 649 -2.76 -23.84 11.48
C GLY A 649 -3.67 -24.78 10.69
N SER A 650 -3.71 -24.59 9.37
CA SER A 650 -4.45 -25.48 8.47
C SER A 650 -3.93 -26.91 8.50
N PHE A 651 -2.61 -27.10 8.50
CA PHE A 651 -2.02 -28.43 8.58
C PHE A 651 -2.36 -29.11 9.91
N LEU A 652 -2.30 -28.37 11.03
CA LEU A 652 -2.66 -28.89 12.36
C LEU A 652 -4.13 -29.31 12.46
N SER A 653 -5.03 -28.64 11.73
CA SER A 653 -6.45 -29.01 11.70
C SER A 653 -6.70 -30.44 11.19
N ASN A 654 -5.79 -31.00 10.39
CA ASN A 654 -5.89 -32.38 9.89
C ASN A 654 -5.77 -33.45 10.99
N TYR A 655 -5.20 -33.09 12.15
CA TYR A 655 -5.10 -34.01 13.30
C TYR A 655 -6.38 -34.03 14.16
N ILE A 656 -7.32 -33.10 13.92
CA ILE A 656 -8.60 -33.02 14.63
C ILE A 656 -9.62 -33.94 13.95
N LYS A 657 -9.81 -35.14 14.50
CA LYS A 657 -10.69 -36.16 13.90
C LYS A 657 -12.13 -36.10 14.38
N GLU A 658 -12.34 -35.81 15.66
CA GLU A 658 -13.65 -35.84 16.32
C GLU A 658 -14.07 -34.44 16.79
N ASN A 659 -15.39 -34.20 16.89
CA ASN A 659 -15.97 -32.96 17.41
C ASN A 659 -15.39 -31.68 16.76
N ARG A 660 -15.12 -31.73 15.44
CA ARG A 660 -14.30 -30.73 14.75
C ARG A 660 -14.81 -29.30 14.96
N ILE A 661 -16.11 -29.07 14.82
CA ILE A 661 -16.75 -27.76 15.04
C ILE A 661 -16.57 -27.25 16.48
N ARG A 662 -16.61 -28.13 17.49
CA ARG A 662 -16.45 -27.73 18.90
C ARG A 662 -15.06 -27.18 19.19
N VAL A 663 -14.03 -27.64 18.47
CA VAL A 663 -12.64 -27.17 18.64
C VAL A 663 -12.46 -25.73 18.16
N ILE A 664 -13.33 -25.21 17.29
CA ILE A 664 -13.25 -23.83 16.81
C ILE A 664 -13.40 -22.82 17.96
N ILE A 665 -14.27 -23.10 18.96
CA ILE A 665 -14.51 -22.20 20.09
C ILE A 665 -13.25 -21.94 20.92
N PRO A 666 -12.58 -22.96 21.52
CA PRO A 666 -11.38 -22.73 22.31
C PRO A 666 -10.22 -22.14 21.48
N VAL A 667 -10.13 -22.46 20.18
CA VAL A 667 -9.15 -21.85 19.27
C VAL A 667 -9.38 -20.35 19.12
N ILE A 668 -10.63 -19.91 18.90
CA ILE A 668 -10.95 -18.48 18.81
C ILE A 668 -10.73 -17.79 20.17
N CYS A 669 -11.11 -18.42 21.29
CA CYS A 669 -10.84 -17.85 22.62
C CYS A 669 -9.33 -17.62 22.84
N LEU A 670 -8.50 -18.60 22.49
CA LEU A 670 -7.04 -18.49 22.62
C LEU A 670 -6.47 -17.41 21.68
N LEU A 671 -6.98 -17.32 20.44
CA LEU A 671 -6.63 -16.25 19.51
C LEU A 671 -6.94 -14.87 20.12
N LEU A 672 -8.12 -14.67 20.69
CA LEU A 672 -8.50 -13.40 21.30
C LEU A 672 -7.60 -13.03 22.49
N ILE A 673 -7.20 -14.01 23.31
CA ILE A 673 -6.24 -13.81 24.40
C ILE A 673 -4.86 -13.39 23.85
N ILE A 674 -4.37 -14.08 22.82
CA ILE A 674 -3.09 -13.77 22.17
C ILE A 674 -3.12 -12.35 21.61
N LEU A 675 -4.16 -12.00 20.85
CA LEU A 675 -4.30 -10.66 20.27
C LEU A 675 -4.40 -9.58 21.34
N PHE A 676 -5.08 -9.84 22.46
CA PHE A 676 -5.14 -8.92 23.59
C PHE A 676 -3.73 -8.68 24.18
N ILE A 677 -2.97 -9.75 24.41
CA ILE A 677 -1.59 -9.65 24.90
C ILE A 677 -0.71 -8.88 23.90
N GLU A 678 -0.78 -9.24 22.62
CA GLU A 678 0.02 -8.62 21.58
C GLU A 678 -0.26 -7.13 21.44
N VAL A 679 -1.52 -6.74 21.31
CA VAL A 679 -1.92 -5.36 21.04
C VAL A 679 -1.66 -4.43 22.21
N PHE A 680 -1.99 -4.86 23.43
CA PHE A 680 -1.92 -3.98 24.60
C PHE A 680 -0.59 -4.04 25.34
N PHE A 681 0.21 -5.11 25.17
CA PHE A 681 1.46 -5.29 25.94
C PHE A 681 2.72 -5.44 25.07
N LEU A 682 2.66 -6.18 23.95
CA LEU A 682 3.87 -6.46 23.16
C LEU A 682 4.16 -5.38 22.11
N ILE A 683 3.18 -5.04 21.26
CA ILE A 683 3.34 -4.04 20.18
C ILE A 683 3.83 -2.68 20.70
N PRO A 684 3.33 -2.15 21.84
CA PRO A 684 3.82 -0.88 22.38
C PRO A 684 5.30 -0.89 22.79
N ASN A 685 5.86 -2.07 23.12
CA ASN A 685 7.22 -2.23 23.66
C ASN A 685 8.19 -2.90 22.67
N ILE A 686 7.80 -3.00 21.39
CA ILE A 686 8.55 -3.74 20.38
C ILE A 686 9.89 -3.04 20.03
N SER A 687 10.95 -3.82 19.84
CA SER A 687 12.27 -3.30 19.44
C SER A 687 12.35 -2.94 17.95
N GLY A 688 11.48 -3.55 17.13
CA GLY A 688 11.45 -3.41 15.68
C GLY A 688 12.44 -4.31 14.92
N ASN A 689 12.97 -5.35 15.55
CA ASN A 689 13.75 -6.36 14.84
C ASN A 689 12.83 -7.27 13.98
N ASN A 690 13.29 -7.63 12.79
CA ASN A 690 12.57 -8.48 11.84
C ASN A 690 12.09 -9.81 12.44
N PHE A 691 12.87 -10.43 13.34
CA PHE A 691 12.47 -11.68 13.98
C PHE A 691 11.28 -11.50 14.93
N GLU A 692 11.27 -10.43 15.72
CA GLU A 692 10.19 -10.10 16.65
C GLU A 692 8.89 -9.84 15.89
N LEU A 693 8.99 -9.04 14.81
CA LEU A 693 7.88 -8.76 13.90
C LEU A 693 7.33 -10.02 13.24
N PHE A 694 8.22 -10.94 12.83
CA PHE A 694 7.82 -12.23 12.27
C PHE A 694 7.02 -13.07 13.28
N VAL A 695 7.48 -13.17 14.54
CA VAL A 695 6.80 -13.96 15.58
C VAL A 695 5.43 -13.37 15.92
N LEU A 696 5.33 -12.05 16.10
CA LEU A 696 4.08 -11.35 16.43
C LEU A 696 3.00 -11.53 15.36
N VAL A 697 3.38 -11.79 14.11
CA VAL A 697 2.41 -12.09 13.05
C VAL A 697 2.15 -13.59 12.94
N LEU A 698 3.18 -14.43 13.06
CA LEU A 698 3.09 -15.88 12.87
C LEU A 698 2.16 -16.53 13.91
N VAL A 699 2.27 -16.14 15.18
CA VAL A 699 1.55 -16.77 16.29
C VAL A 699 0.03 -16.60 16.17
N PRO A 700 -0.55 -15.40 16.03
CA PRO A 700 -1.99 -15.25 15.87
C PRO A 700 -2.46 -15.86 14.55
N ALA A 701 -1.67 -15.73 13.48
CA ALA A 701 -1.97 -16.32 12.18
C ALA A 701 -2.12 -17.84 12.22
N LEU A 702 -1.35 -18.53 13.07
CA LEU A 702 -1.51 -19.97 13.30
C LEU A 702 -2.92 -20.32 13.75
N PHE A 703 -3.45 -19.60 14.75
CA PHE A 703 -4.79 -19.87 15.27
C PHE A 703 -5.89 -19.43 14.30
N ILE A 704 -5.66 -18.34 13.55
CA ILE A 704 -6.56 -17.90 12.48
C ILE A 704 -6.68 -18.97 11.36
N GLY A 705 -5.62 -19.71 11.07
CA GLY A 705 -5.59 -20.72 10.01
C GLY A 705 -6.33 -22.03 10.31
N ILE A 706 -6.77 -22.26 11.55
CA ILE A 706 -7.39 -23.53 11.97
C ILE A 706 -8.89 -23.64 11.60
N PRO A 707 -9.76 -22.64 11.87
CA PRO A 707 -11.21 -22.81 11.78
C PRO A 707 -11.75 -23.09 10.37
N PHE A 708 -11.24 -22.41 9.34
CA PHE A 708 -11.80 -22.55 7.99
C PHE A 708 -11.58 -23.95 7.40
N PRO A 709 -10.36 -24.54 7.46
CA PRO A 709 -10.11 -25.94 7.11
C PRO A 709 -11.00 -26.95 7.84
N ILE A 710 -11.30 -26.71 9.11
CA ILE A 710 -12.24 -27.56 9.88
C ILE A 710 -13.62 -27.57 9.22
N LEU A 711 -14.14 -26.41 8.79
CA LEU A 711 -15.44 -26.32 8.14
C LEU A 711 -15.45 -27.04 6.78
N LEU A 712 -14.34 -27.01 6.04
CA LEU A 712 -14.20 -27.78 4.79
C LEU A 712 -14.20 -29.28 5.06
N LEU A 713 -13.46 -29.74 6.08
CA LEU A 713 -13.42 -31.13 6.49
C LEU A 713 -14.79 -31.62 6.98
N GLU A 714 -15.53 -30.80 7.72
CA GLU A 714 -16.88 -31.11 8.15
C GLU A 714 -17.83 -31.33 6.97
N LEU A 715 -17.81 -30.43 5.97
CA LEU A 715 -18.59 -30.61 4.75
C LEU A 715 -18.13 -31.80 3.90
N ALA A 716 -16.87 -32.20 4.02
CA ALA A 716 -16.31 -33.33 3.28
C ALA A 716 -16.82 -34.71 3.76
N GLU A 717 -17.49 -34.77 4.92
CA GLU A 717 -18.17 -35.99 5.39
C GLU A 717 -19.47 -36.27 4.62
N TYR A 718 -20.01 -35.27 3.90
CA TYR A 718 -21.22 -35.40 3.09
C TYR A 718 -20.87 -35.57 1.61
N ASP A 719 -21.53 -36.50 0.92
CA ASP A 719 -21.31 -36.74 -0.52
C ASP A 719 -21.93 -35.63 -1.39
N ASN A 720 -21.15 -34.58 -1.61
CA ASN A 720 -21.56 -33.37 -2.31
C ASN A 720 -20.83 -33.16 -3.65
N LEU A 721 -21.52 -32.57 -4.63
CA LEU A 721 -20.93 -32.26 -5.93
C LEU A 721 -20.19 -30.93 -5.94
N ASN A 722 -20.63 -29.95 -5.13
CA ASN A 722 -20.18 -28.57 -5.28
C ASN A 722 -20.07 -27.76 -3.97
N ALA A 723 -20.36 -28.33 -2.79
CA ALA A 723 -20.44 -27.55 -1.55
C ALA A 723 -19.08 -26.97 -1.12
N ILE A 724 -17.99 -27.72 -1.29
CA ILE A 724 -16.63 -27.28 -0.95
C ILE A 724 -16.23 -26.06 -1.79
N SER A 725 -16.46 -26.13 -3.10
CA SER A 725 -16.16 -25.00 -4.01
C SER A 725 -17.00 -23.75 -3.73
N ILE A 726 -18.26 -23.91 -3.30
CA ILE A 726 -19.08 -22.77 -2.86
C ILE A 726 -18.50 -22.15 -1.60
N LEU A 727 -18.08 -22.97 -0.63
CA LEU A 727 -17.55 -22.46 0.64
C LEU A 727 -16.25 -21.66 0.45
N LEU A 728 -15.37 -22.15 -0.42
CA LEU A 728 -14.17 -21.40 -0.86
C LEU A 728 -14.56 -20.05 -1.48
N GLY A 729 -15.55 -20.04 -2.38
CA GLY A 729 -16.04 -18.81 -3.01
C GLY A 729 -16.64 -17.81 -2.02
N ILE A 730 -17.36 -18.29 -1.00
CA ILE A 730 -17.92 -17.45 0.07
C ILE A 730 -16.79 -16.80 0.88
N SER A 731 -15.77 -17.58 1.25
CA SER A 731 -14.58 -17.08 1.95
C SER A 731 -13.88 -15.99 1.13
N GLY A 732 -13.72 -16.19 -0.18
CA GLY A 732 -13.14 -15.17 -1.07
C GLY A 732 -13.98 -13.91 -1.20
N ILE A 733 -15.32 -14.00 -1.28
CA ILE A 733 -16.20 -12.81 -1.25
C ILE A 733 -16.07 -12.07 0.07
N ALA A 734 -16.04 -12.79 1.19
CA ALA A 734 -15.83 -12.19 2.51
C ALA A 734 -14.47 -11.48 2.60
N GLY A 735 -13.42 -12.06 2.00
CA GLY A 735 -12.11 -11.44 1.91
C GLY A 735 -12.13 -10.11 1.14
N PHE A 736 -12.78 -10.08 -0.03
CA PHE A 736 -12.98 -8.84 -0.79
C PHE A 736 -13.72 -7.77 0.03
N LEU A 737 -14.85 -8.14 0.65
CA LEU A 737 -15.64 -7.21 1.45
C LEU A 737 -14.88 -6.73 2.68
N GLY A 738 -14.12 -7.60 3.34
CA GLY A 738 -13.25 -7.26 4.46
C GLY A 738 -12.22 -6.21 4.06
N ALA A 739 -11.55 -6.37 2.92
CA ALA A 739 -10.59 -5.38 2.41
C ALA A 739 -11.25 -4.01 2.10
N VAL A 740 -12.45 -4.00 1.52
CA VAL A 740 -13.21 -2.76 1.26
C VAL A 740 -13.63 -2.08 2.57
N ILE A 741 -14.15 -2.86 3.54
CA ILE A 741 -14.55 -2.36 4.86
C ILE A 741 -13.35 -1.77 5.59
N THR A 742 -12.19 -2.45 5.59
CA THR A 742 -10.95 -1.94 6.15
C THR A 742 -10.64 -0.55 5.59
N LEU A 743 -10.61 -0.40 4.27
CA LEU A 743 -10.21 0.86 3.63
C LEU A 743 -11.18 2.01 3.96
N VAL A 744 -12.49 1.72 3.99
CA VAL A 744 -13.52 2.71 4.37
C VAL A 744 -13.40 3.10 5.85
N ILE A 745 -13.24 2.15 6.76
CA ILE A 745 -13.15 2.46 8.19
C ILE A 745 -11.83 3.16 8.53
N ALA A 746 -10.72 2.71 7.96
CA ALA A 746 -9.40 3.30 8.18
C ALA A 746 -9.36 4.77 7.76
N THR A 747 -9.98 5.12 6.63
CA THR A 747 -10.00 6.50 6.11
C THR A 747 -10.87 7.46 6.90
N ILE A 748 -11.91 6.97 7.57
CA ILE A 748 -12.86 7.82 8.32
C ILE A 748 -12.52 7.90 9.81
N ILE A 749 -12.23 6.75 10.43
CA ILE A 749 -12.12 6.64 11.89
C ILE A 749 -10.79 6.05 12.34
N GLY A 750 -10.22 5.15 11.54
CA GLY A 750 -8.87 4.60 11.76
C GLY A 750 -8.82 3.11 12.13
N TYR A 751 -7.59 2.58 12.16
CA TYR A 751 -7.31 1.14 12.25
C TYR A 751 -7.68 0.50 13.60
N THR A 752 -7.68 1.25 14.69
CA THR A 752 -8.12 0.74 16.00
C THR A 752 -9.56 0.21 15.98
N ILE A 753 -10.47 0.84 15.23
CA ILE A 753 -11.86 0.33 15.11
C ILE A 753 -11.92 -0.97 14.33
N ILE A 754 -11.04 -1.16 13.35
CA ILE A 754 -10.93 -2.39 12.56
C ILE A 754 -10.58 -3.57 13.47
N PHE A 755 -9.65 -3.35 14.42
CA PHE A 755 -9.34 -4.35 15.45
C PHE A 755 -10.57 -4.71 16.28
N TYR A 756 -11.25 -3.72 16.89
CA TYR A 756 -12.44 -4.00 17.71
C TYR A 756 -13.57 -4.66 16.92
N LEU A 757 -13.80 -4.24 15.68
CA LEU A 757 -14.79 -4.86 14.80
C LEU A 757 -14.46 -6.34 14.56
N SER A 758 -13.17 -6.67 14.34
CA SER A 758 -12.75 -8.05 14.17
C SER A 758 -13.02 -8.89 15.43
N VAL A 759 -12.73 -8.37 16.62
CA VAL A 759 -13.00 -9.02 17.90
C VAL A 759 -14.49 -9.29 18.08
N ILE A 760 -15.34 -8.30 17.78
CA ILE A 760 -16.81 -8.44 17.83
C ILE A 760 -17.28 -9.56 16.90
N ILE A 761 -16.72 -9.64 15.69
CA ILE A 761 -17.08 -10.70 14.73
C ILE A 761 -16.66 -12.08 15.25
N TYR A 762 -15.46 -12.23 15.82
CA TYR A 762 -15.03 -13.49 16.43
C TYR A 762 -15.90 -13.92 17.62
N LEU A 763 -16.32 -12.97 18.47
CA LEU A 763 -17.28 -13.24 19.55
C LEU A 763 -18.65 -13.67 18.99
N GLY A 764 -19.11 -13.03 17.90
CA GLY A 764 -20.31 -13.44 17.17
C GLY A 764 -20.20 -14.85 16.60
N ILE A 765 -19.03 -15.25 16.10
CA ILE A 765 -18.78 -16.62 15.64
C ILE A 765 -18.86 -17.62 16.80
N ILE A 766 -18.26 -17.32 17.95
CA ILE A 766 -18.37 -18.16 19.16
C ILE A 766 -19.84 -18.35 19.55
N PHE A 767 -20.60 -17.26 19.58
CA PHE A 767 -22.04 -17.30 19.87
C PHE A 767 -22.78 -18.22 18.89
N LEU A 768 -22.60 -18.03 17.58
CA LEU A 768 -23.24 -18.87 16.55
C LEU A 768 -22.87 -20.36 16.68
N LEU A 769 -21.61 -20.67 16.99
CA LEU A 769 -21.13 -22.04 17.20
C LEU A 769 -21.74 -22.70 18.45
N PHE A 770 -21.97 -21.93 19.53
CA PHE A 770 -22.62 -22.44 20.73
C PHE A 770 -24.07 -22.87 20.45
N PHE A 771 -24.83 -22.05 19.72
CA PHE A 771 -26.19 -22.41 19.29
C PHE A 771 -26.19 -23.55 18.26
N PHE A 772 -25.17 -23.63 17.42
CA PHE A 772 -24.99 -24.71 16.47
C PHE A 772 -24.88 -26.07 17.17
N ASN A 773 -24.01 -26.17 18.19
CA ASN A 773 -23.77 -27.43 18.92
C ASN A 773 -24.99 -27.89 19.72
N ARG A 774 -25.68 -26.96 20.41
CA ARG A 774 -26.85 -27.27 21.25
C ARG A 774 -28.03 -27.88 20.49
N MET A 775 -28.14 -27.61 19.19
CA MET A 775 -29.18 -28.19 18.32
C MET A 775 -28.84 -29.60 17.80
N ASN A 776 -27.56 -29.94 17.65
CA ASN A 776 -27.15 -31.29 17.25
C ASN A 776 -27.25 -32.26 18.44
N ASP A 777 -26.85 -31.83 19.65
CA ASP A 777 -27.00 -32.65 20.87
C ASP A 777 -28.47 -33.03 21.14
N ASN A 778 -29.42 -32.13 20.86
CA ASN A 778 -30.86 -32.42 21.01
C ASN A 778 -31.43 -33.41 19.96
N LYS A 779 -30.73 -33.66 18.84
CA LYS A 779 -31.14 -34.68 17.86
C LYS A 779 -30.69 -36.07 18.28
N ASP A 780 -29.48 -36.20 18.81
CA ASP A 780 -28.95 -37.49 19.28
C ASP A 780 -29.70 -37.99 20.54
N VAL A 781 -30.20 -37.09 21.39
CA VAL A 781 -31.05 -37.45 22.54
C VAL A 781 -32.44 -37.96 22.11
N ASN A 782 -33.03 -37.41 21.05
CA ASN A 782 -34.35 -37.85 20.57
C ASN A 782 -34.32 -39.16 19.77
N VAL A 783 -33.18 -39.53 19.17
CA VAL A 783 -33.02 -40.84 18.51
C VAL A 783 -32.82 -41.95 19.55
N ASN A 784 -32.17 -41.67 20.69
CA ASN A 784 -32.01 -42.64 21.78
C ASN A 784 -33.26 -42.81 22.67
N LEU A 785 -34.28 -41.95 22.53
CA LEU A 785 -35.58 -42.12 23.19
C LEU A 785 -36.61 -42.86 22.32
N LEU A 786 -36.27 -43.15 21.06
CA LEU A 786 -37.13 -43.84 20.08
C LEU A 786 -36.57 -45.21 19.63
N ASN A 787 -35.47 -45.66 20.23
CA ASN A 787 -34.95 -47.03 20.09
C ASN A 787 -35.23 -47.84 21.36
#